data_AF-A0A2E8CGN2-F1
#
_entry.id   AF-A0A2E8CGN2-F1
#
_cell.length_a   1.000
_cell.length_b   1.000
_cell.length_c   1.000
_cell.angle_alpha   90.00
_cell.angle_beta   90.00
_cell.angle_gamma   90.00
#
_symmetry.space_group_name_H-M   'P 1'
#
loop_
_entity.id
_entity.type
_entity.pdbx_description
1 polymer ?
#
loop_
_entity_poly.entity_id
_entity_poly.type
_entity_poly.pdbx_seq_one_letter_code
_entity_poly.pdbx_strand_id
1 'polypeptide(L)'
;MLKISFTPIEYLFADIRSLLPESYREIETEWGLATTEILEISNYDSPVVLISPANTKDGSDYPIGIFPLSNSVTEIDWIGFNNYSSNSETFGFDANNDGLLDILVPGSGGHNPTGIHGEIPFLGINRGTGFEDISDSVFTKTTGVPSPADWLFADFDGNGYQDIVLLNVTYDPTYMDLTTLYLNNGDESFTSRKDLLPSSIAGDDATSSEGPLLASNMYYAMEAGDMDNDGDLDIVVGESWATRWSAETRLFSEITIPTQIWENDGTGKFGIASSIFPFRSDTDDHMHFTNLKLKDVTDNGSLEVIFPVDDHQKKDLEDSYKGSDLTIYTRKEDGNYTNIALNVIDSASLEIKGYWPYDISIIDVNNDSYEDIIVELSPWGNLGLSPSAVIYYNNGSNFFVPEHVEISNQWAGTFELFHDGSDEVVDAYQFTRGNTFEGNGGYIKISGVLSEVRTDRVGTNGDDLLVGFGDGASITPLEGNDKVVGAAGLDIVIFKQSKDESIVQIGDNGSFKSVEFGSEINTLTSVERIEFSDKGLALDLNGNAGTTAKILGAFFGASGAERADLVKAGLNLLDGGTTYEGFLQAALDAVFGPNPSGAELVNHFYSTLTGQVAPQSLIEQYGSLIDNGSISPLALGMQVAEHELNIQNIDLIGLAATGIEYI
;
A
#
# COMPACT_ATOMS: atom_id res chain seq x y z
N MET A 1 13.28 5.59 5.02
CA MET A 1 12.61 4.75 4.00
C MET A 1 13.22 5.03 2.63
N LEU A 2 13.23 4.02 1.75
CA LEU A 2 13.80 4.07 0.39
C LEU A 2 12.66 4.24 -0.62
N LYS A 3 12.86 5.06 -1.64
CA LYS A 3 11.93 5.11 -2.78
C LYS A 3 12.29 4.06 -3.78
N ILE A 4 11.28 3.39 -4.32
CA ILE A 4 11.50 2.53 -5.47
C ILE A 4 11.50 3.36 -6.74
N SER A 5 12.48 3.08 -7.59
CA SER A 5 12.51 3.55 -8.97
C SER A 5 12.63 2.33 -9.87
N PHE A 6 12.01 2.41 -11.03
CA PHE A 6 11.92 1.28 -11.94
C PHE A 6 12.84 1.47 -13.14
N THR A 7 13.62 0.45 -13.47
CA THR A 7 14.52 0.44 -14.63
C THR A 7 14.13 -0.65 -15.63
N PRO A 8 13.69 -0.30 -16.84
CA PRO A 8 13.19 -1.29 -17.80
C PRO A 8 14.32 -2.05 -18.52
N ILE A 9 14.12 -3.36 -18.69
CA ILE A 9 14.89 -4.28 -19.53
C ILE A 9 13.90 -5.04 -20.44
N GLU A 10 14.01 -4.88 -21.75
CA GLU A 10 13.06 -5.46 -22.70
C GLU A 10 13.44 -6.89 -23.11
N TYR A 11 12.48 -7.83 -23.02
CA TYR A 11 12.60 -9.22 -23.44
C TYR A 11 11.57 -9.54 -24.53
N LEU A 12 12.03 -9.58 -25.78
CA LEU A 12 11.16 -9.86 -26.93
C LEU A 12 10.94 -11.36 -27.12
N PHE A 13 9.70 -11.77 -27.44
CA PHE A 13 9.45 -13.10 -27.98
C PHE A 13 9.89 -13.12 -29.44
N ALA A 14 10.54 -14.21 -29.86
CA ALA A 14 10.62 -14.50 -31.28
C ALA A 14 9.21 -14.86 -31.77
N ASP A 15 8.68 -14.14 -32.77
CA ASP A 15 7.41 -14.39 -33.49
C ASP A 15 6.52 -15.45 -32.85
N ILE A 16 5.57 -15.02 -32.02
CA ILE A 16 4.74 -15.91 -31.21
C ILE A 16 3.98 -16.93 -32.06
N ARG A 17 3.71 -16.59 -33.33
CA ARG A 17 3.05 -17.48 -34.29
C ARG A 17 3.85 -18.75 -34.53
N SER A 18 5.18 -18.68 -34.42
CA SER A 18 6.06 -19.84 -34.55
C SER A 18 5.93 -20.83 -33.38
N LEU A 19 5.51 -20.34 -32.20
CA LEU A 19 5.32 -21.13 -30.98
C LEU A 19 3.90 -21.72 -30.86
N LEU A 20 2.94 -21.22 -31.64
CA LEU A 20 1.57 -21.76 -31.67
C LEU A 20 1.54 -23.22 -32.17
N PRO A 21 0.54 -24.03 -31.74
CA PRO A 21 0.31 -25.35 -32.33
C PRO A 21 0.02 -25.22 -33.83
N GLU A 22 0.42 -26.23 -34.61
CA GLU A 22 0.49 -26.16 -36.08
C GLU A 22 -0.82 -25.68 -36.75
N SER A 23 -1.98 -26.10 -36.22
CA SER A 23 -3.31 -25.70 -36.72
C SER A 23 -3.65 -24.22 -36.52
N TYR A 24 -2.92 -23.50 -35.67
CA TYR A 24 -3.18 -22.10 -35.31
C TYR A 24 -2.13 -21.13 -35.87
N ARG A 25 -1.06 -21.64 -36.50
CA ARG A 25 0.05 -20.80 -37.01
C ARG A 25 -0.33 -19.88 -38.17
N GLU A 26 -1.43 -20.16 -38.86
CA GLU A 26 -1.92 -19.36 -39.99
C GLU A 26 -2.94 -18.28 -39.56
N ILE A 27 -3.25 -18.16 -38.27
CA ILE A 27 -4.21 -17.19 -37.74
C ILE A 27 -3.55 -15.81 -37.57
N GLU A 28 -4.20 -14.77 -38.10
CA GLU A 28 -3.80 -13.39 -37.87
C GLU A 28 -4.15 -12.96 -36.43
N THR A 29 -3.14 -12.66 -35.63
CA THR A 29 -3.29 -12.07 -34.30
C THR A 29 -3.43 -10.54 -34.42
N GLU A 30 -4.57 -9.97 -33.99
CA GLU A 30 -4.80 -8.51 -34.05
C GLU A 30 -4.38 -7.77 -32.76
N TRP A 31 -4.28 -8.51 -31.65
CA TRP A 31 -3.90 -7.98 -30.34
C TRP A 31 -2.90 -8.98 -29.75
N GLY A 32 -1.81 -8.47 -29.15
CA GLY A 32 -0.71 -9.29 -28.66
C GLY A 32 -1.09 -10.26 -27.53
N LEU A 33 -0.07 -10.74 -26.81
CA LEU A 33 -0.22 -11.52 -25.59
C LEU A 33 -1.21 -10.86 -24.62
N ALA A 34 -2.34 -11.51 -24.35
CA ALA A 34 -3.22 -11.16 -23.25
C ALA A 34 -2.82 -12.03 -22.06
N THR A 35 -2.26 -11.38 -21.05
CA THR A 35 -1.89 -11.95 -19.75
C THR A 35 -2.22 -10.86 -18.74
N THR A 36 -2.72 -11.26 -17.58
CA THR A 36 -3.16 -10.32 -16.54
C THR A 36 -2.60 -10.67 -15.17
N GLU A 37 -2.03 -11.87 -15.02
CA GLU A 37 -1.51 -12.39 -13.77
C GLU A 37 -0.25 -13.21 -14.01
N ILE A 38 0.66 -13.14 -13.05
CA ILE A 38 1.90 -13.90 -12.97
C ILE A 38 1.77 -14.91 -11.83
N LEU A 39 1.92 -16.19 -12.15
CA LEU A 39 1.63 -17.28 -11.22
C LEU A 39 2.91 -17.98 -10.78
N GLU A 40 3.07 -18.21 -9.48
CA GLU A 40 4.08 -19.14 -8.97
C GLU A 40 3.55 -20.59 -9.01
N ILE A 41 3.79 -21.27 -10.13
CA ILE A 41 3.38 -22.67 -10.29
C ILE A 41 4.57 -23.58 -10.00
N SER A 42 4.45 -24.44 -9.00
CA SER A 42 5.50 -25.35 -8.51
C SER A 42 6.14 -26.28 -9.55
N ASN A 43 5.48 -26.44 -10.70
CA ASN A 43 5.98 -27.24 -11.83
C ASN A 43 7.07 -26.49 -12.61
N TYR A 44 7.25 -25.20 -12.37
CA TYR A 44 8.17 -24.32 -13.08
C TYR A 44 9.21 -23.72 -12.12
N ASP A 45 10.44 -23.55 -12.61
CA ASP A 45 11.56 -23.03 -11.84
C ASP A 45 11.49 -21.50 -11.60
N SER A 46 10.50 -20.82 -12.18
CA SER A 46 10.29 -19.38 -12.11
C SER A 46 8.80 -19.08 -12.26
N PRO A 47 8.31 -17.91 -11.81
CA PRO A 47 6.94 -17.51 -12.04
C PRO A 47 6.58 -17.62 -13.52
N VAL A 48 5.36 -18.03 -13.83
CA VAL A 48 4.89 -18.25 -15.19
C VAL A 48 3.85 -17.21 -15.58
N VAL A 49 3.74 -17.02 -16.88
CA VAL A 49 2.75 -16.15 -17.48
C VAL A 49 1.79 -17.00 -18.29
N LEU A 50 0.49 -16.73 -18.14
CA LEU A 50 -0.51 -17.29 -19.01
C LEU A 50 -0.70 -16.45 -20.27
N ILE A 51 -0.70 -17.11 -21.42
CA ILE A 51 -0.86 -16.51 -22.73
C ILE A 51 -2.17 -17.02 -23.34
N SER A 52 -2.93 -16.08 -23.89
CA SER A 52 -3.94 -16.39 -24.91
C SER A 52 -3.80 -15.48 -26.14
N PRO A 53 -3.63 -16.03 -27.35
CA PRO A 53 -3.61 -15.24 -28.58
C PRO A 53 -5.01 -14.71 -28.94
N ALA A 54 -5.14 -13.41 -29.23
CA ALA A 54 -6.42 -12.81 -29.67
C ALA A 54 -6.72 -13.04 -31.17
N ASN A 55 -7.99 -13.26 -31.52
CA ASN A 55 -8.50 -13.34 -32.90
C ASN A 55 -9.89 -12.68 -33.00
N THR A 56 -10.23 -12.11 -34.15
CA THR A 56 -11.48 -11.40 -34.41
C THR A 56 -12.38 -12.05 -35.47
N LYS A 57 -12.03 -13.25 -36.00
CA LYS A 57 -12.63 -13.75 -37.25
C LYS A 57 -13.73 -14.83 -37.15
N ASP A 58 -13.71 -15.79 -36.22
CA ASP A 58 -14.59 -16.97 -36.38
C ASP A 58 -15.07 -17.70 -35.12
N GLY A 59 -14.73 -17.27 -33.90
CA GLY A 59 -15.28 -17.85 -32.67
C GLY A 59 -14.96 -19.34 -32.46
N SER A 60 -13.80 -19.81 -32.94
CA SER A 60 -13.23 -21.11 -32.60
C SER A 60 -12.60 -21.12 -31.21
N ASP A 61 -12.46 -22.28 -30.56
CA ASP A 61 -11.68 -22.40 -29.32
C ASP A 61 -10.21 -22.00 -29.56
N TYR A 62 -9.64 -21.17 -28.68
CA TYR A 62 -8.26 -20.67 -28.76
C TYR A 62 -7.35 -21.37 -27.77
N PRO A 63 -6.11 -21.70 -28.18
CA PRO A 63 -5.17 -22.35 -27.29
C PRO A 63 -4.76 -21.40 -26.16
N ILE A 64 -4.82 -21.91 -24.94
CA ILE A 64 -4.27 -21.28 -23.75
C ILE A 64 -2.93 -21.94 -23.48
N GLY A 65 -1.89 -21.15 -23.22
CA GLY A 65 -0.57 -21.67 -22.89
C GLY A 65 0.08 -20.91 -21.75
N ILE A 66 1.19 -21.45 -21.22
CA ILE A 66 1.98 -20.80 -20.19
C ILE A 66 3.47 -20.88 -20.52
N PHE A 67 4.26 -19.94 -20.03
CA PHE A 67 5.72 -19.98 -20.11
C PHE A 67 6.38 -19.32 -18.89
N PRO A 68 7.56 -19.77 -18.46
CA PRO A 68 8.28 -19.19 -17.33
C PRO A 68 8.91 -17.83 -17.67
N LEU A 69 8.84 -16.89 -16.74
CA LEU A 69 9.53 -15.60 -16.78
C LEU A 69 11.03 -15.82 -16.63
N SER A 70 11.73 -15.76 -17.76
CA SER A 70 13.19 -15.87 -17.81
C SER A 70 13.75 -15.00 -18.93
N ASN A 71 15.06 -14.79 -18.95
CA ASN A 71 15.75 -13.94 -19.95
C ASN A 71 15.53 -14.35 -21.42
N SER A 72 14.81 -15.44 -21.71
CA SER A 72 14.45 -15.90 -23.04
C SER A 72 13.19 -16.75 -23.02
N VAL A 73 12.24 -16.51 -23.93
CA VAL A 73 11.07 -17.38 -24.12
C VAL A 73 11.23 -18.20 -25.40
N THR A 74 11.49 -19.51 -25.28
CA THR A 74 11.73 -20.39 -26.43
C THR A 74 10.68 -21.48 -26.64
N GLU A 75 9.82 -21.72 -25.65
CA GLU A 75 8.81 -22.78 -25.66
C GLU A 75 7.61 -22.34 -24.80
N ILE A 76 6.40 -22.76 -25.20
CA ILE A 76 5.14 -22.49 -24.49
C ILE A 76 4.48 -23.84 -24.24
N ASP A 77 4.09 -24.09 -23.00
CA ASP A 77 3.29 -25.25 -22.63
C ASP A 77 1.81 -24.93 -22.87
N TRP A 78 1.21 -25.56 -23.87
CA TRP A 78 -0.20 -25.36 -24.21
C TRP A 78 -1.09 -26.26 -23.33
N ILE A 79 -1.95 -25.65 -22.53
CA ILE A 79 -2.65 -26.31 -21.41
C ILE A 79 -4.15 -26.52 -21.64
N GLY A 80 -4.74 -25.87 -22.64
CA GLY A 80 -6.18 -26.00 -22.88
C GLY A 80 -6.68 -25.12 -24.01
N PHE A 81 -8.00 -24.99 -24.10
CA PHE A 81 -8.65 -24.09 -25.05
C PHE A 81 -9.82 -23.33 -24.42
N ASN A 82 -10.03 -22.08 -24.83
CA ASN A 82 -11.19 -21.26 -24.40
C ASN A 82 -11.76 -20.46 -25.57
N ASN A 83 -13.05 -20.15 -25.54
CA ASN A 83 -13.83 -19.63 -26.67
C ASN A 83 -13.55 -18.17 -27.04
N TYR A 84 -12.99 -17.35 -26.15
CA TYR A 84 -12.54 -15.98 -26.48
C TYR A 84 -11.87 -15.37 -25.24
N SER A 85 -10.61 -14.93 -25.31
CA SER A 85 -9.99 -14.20 -24.21
C SER A 85 -9.05 -13.11 -24.70
N SER A 86 -9.61 -12.02 -25.24
CA SER A 86 -8.80 -10.82 -25.48
C SER A 86 -8.60 -9.97 -24.22
N ASN A 87 -9.40 -10.19 -23.17
CA ASN A 87 -9.42 -9.40 -21.92
C ASN A 87 -9.69 -10.24 -20.65
N SER A 88 -9.59 -11.57 -20.70
CA SER A 88 -9.91 -12.40 -19.52
C SER A 88 -8.72 -12.40 -18.59
N GLU A 89 -8.94 -12.00 -17.35
CA GLU A 89 -7.94 -12.19 -16.32
C GLU A 89 -7.80 -13.69 -15.99
N THR A 90 -6.70 -14.15 -15.39
CA THR A 90 -6.38 -15.58 -15.19
C THR A 90 -5.89 -15.85 -13.79
N PHE A 91 -6.45 -16.83 -13.10
CA PHE A 91 -6.25 -16.98 -11.66
C PHE A 91 -5.72 -18.35 -11.28
N GLY A 92 -4.88 -18.35 -10.25
CA GLY A 92 -4.42 -19.54 -9.58
C GLY A 92 -5.18 -19.81 -8.27
N PHE A 93 -5.64 -21.04 -8.06
CA PHE A 93 -6.20 -21.48 -6.78
C PHE A 93 -6.00 -23.00 -6.60
N ASP A 94 -6.05 -23.55 -5.38
CA ASP A 94 -5.88 -24.99 -5.15
C ASP A 94 -7.27 -25.63 -4.96
N ALA A 95 -7.86 -26.12 -6.05
CA ALA A 95 -9.23 -26.59 -6.05
C ALA A 95 -9.39 -27.94 -5.34
N ASN A 96 -8.35 -28.77 -5.32
CA ASN A 96 -8.42 -30.15 -4.82
C ASN A 96 -7.57 -30.38 -3.56
N ASN A 97 -6.95 -29.33 -3.02
CA ASN A 97 -6.06 -29.33 -1.86
C ASN A 97 -4.86 -30.29 -2.01
N ASP A 98 -4.34 -30.43 -3.23
CA ASP A 98 -3.16 -31.27 -3.48
C ASP A 98 -1.83 -30.50 -3.33
N GLY A 99 -1.91 -29.19 -3.07
CA GLY A 99 -0.78 -28.29 -2.90
C GLY A 99 -0.22 -27.77 -4.22
N LEU A 100 -0.87 -28.07 -5.36
CA LEU A 100 -0.55 -27.51 -6.67
C LEU A 100 -1.60 -26.46 -7.05
N LEU A 101 -1.13 -25.37 -7.66
CA LEU A 101 -2.02 -24.33 -8.17
C LEU A 101 -2.71 -24.80 -9.45
N ASP A 102 -4.05 -24.83 -9.42
CA ASP A 102 -4.95 -25.00 -10.56
C ASP A 102 -5.23 -23.65 -11.24
N ILE A 103 -5.76 -23.67 -12.46
CA ILE A 103 -5.98 -22.45 -13.26
C ILE A 103 -7.45 -22.29 -13.63
N LEU A 104 -8.02 -21.11 -13.32
CA LEU A 104 -9.30 -20.66 -13.85
C LEU A 104 -9.09 -19.51 -14.84
N VAL A 105 -9.72 -19.62 -16.01
CA VAL A 105 -9.93 -18.50 -16.94
C VAL A 105 -11.45 -18.27 -17.06
N PRO A 106 -11.99 -17.22 -16.43
CA PRO A 106 -13.43 -16.99 -16.25
C PRO A 106 -14.20 -16.71 -17.56
N GLY A 107 -13.48 -16.52 -18.68
CA GLY A 107 -14.05 -16.17 -19.99
C GLY A 107 -14.37 -14.67 -20.09
N SER A 108 -14.35 -14.07 -21.28
CA SER A 108 -14.69 -12.65 -21.47
C SER A 108 -15.63 -12.45 -22.66
N GLY A 109 -16.82 -11.97 -22.38
CA GLY A 109 -17.82 -11.49 -23.32
C GLY A 109 -17.50 -10.07 -23.81
N GLY A 110 -16.45 -9.95 -24.61
CA GLY A 110 -16.07 -8.69 -25.24
C GLY A 110 -15.89 -8.88 -26.74
N HIS A 111 -16.76 -8.28 -27.56
CA HIS A 111 -16.64 -8.22 -29.02
C HIS A 111 -17.05 -9.46 -29.86
N ASN A 112 -18.20 -10.06 -29.57
CA ASN A 112 -18.89 -10.90 -30.55
C ASN A 112 -19.96 -10.11 -31.34
N PRO A 113 -19.68 -9.59 -32.55
CA PRO A 113 -20.69 -8.89 -33.35
C PRO A 113 -21.83 -9.80 -33.87
N THR A 114 -21.79 -11.12 -33.60
CA THR A 114 -22.75 -12.10 -34.12
C THR A 114 -23.65 -12.76 -33.06
N GLY A 115 -23.25 -12.80 -31.79
CA GLY A 115 -24.11 -13.18 -30.65
C GLY A 115 -24.60 -14.64 -30.60
N ILE A 116 -23.90 -15.61 -31.20
CA ILE A 116 -24.43 -16.98 -31.44
C ILE A 116 -23.84 -18.07 -30.51
N HIS A 117 -22.81 -17.77 -29.69
CA HIS A 117 -22.09 -18.79 -28.91
C HIS A 117 -22.02 -18.39 -27.43
N GLY A 118 -22.24 -19.37 -26.53
CA GLY A 118 -22.13 -19.20 -25.08
C GLY A 118 -20.71 -19.52 -24.64
N GLU A 119 -20.12 -18.63 -23.86
CA GLU A 119 -18.76 -18.70 -23.35
C GLU A 119 -18.80 -19.41 -21.99
N ILE A 120 -18.08 -20.53 -21.84
CA ILE A 120 -17.89 -21.18 -20.53
C ILE A 120 -16.48 -20.88 -20.02
N PRO A 121 -16.30 -20.65 -18.71
CA PRO A 121 -14.97 -20.56 -18.12
C PRO A 121 -14.13 -21.82 -18.41
N PHE A 122 -12.81 -21.65 -18.50
CA PHE A 122 -11.85 -22.76 -18.50
C PHE A 122 -11.38 -23.03 -17.07
N LEU A 123 -11.44 -24.28 -16.61
CA LEU A 123 -10.85 -24.75 -15.35
C LEU A 123 -9.93 -25.94 -15.62
N GLY A 124 -8.64 -25.73 -15.40
CA GLY A 124 -7.59 -26.74 -15.56
C GLY A 124 -7.02 -27.19 -14.22
N ILE A 125 -7.17 -28.48 -13.90
CA ILE A 125 -6.59 -29.08 -12.70
C ILE A 125 -5.14 -29.49 -12.95
N ASN A 126 -4.22 -29.02 -12.11
CA ASN A 126 -2.81 -29.29 -12.19
C ASN A 126 -2.50 -30.71 -11.71
N ARG A 127 -1.99 -31.54 -12.60
CA ARG A 127 -1.61 -32.93 -12.30
C ARG A 127 -0.11 -33.10 -12.05
N GLY A 128 0.63 -32.01 -11.85
CA GLY A 128 2.09 -31.96 -11.64
C GLY A 128 2.93 -32.14 -12.92
N THR A 129 2.36 -32.72 -13.98
CA THR A 129 3.01 -32.84 -15.30
C THR A 129 2.28 -32.08 -16.41
N GLY A 130 1.21 -31.36 -16.07
CA GLY A 130 0.32 -30.67 -17.00
C GLY A 130 -1.06 -30.45 -16.39
N PHE A 131 -1.97 -29.88 -17.16
CA PHE A 131 -3.32 -29.53 -16.72
C PHE A 131 -4.39 -30.43 -17.36
N GLU A 132 -5.39 -30.82 -16.57
CA GLU A 132 -6.59 -31.52 -17.01
C GLU A 132 -7.77 -30.54 -17.06
N ASP A 133 -8.34 -30.35 -18.25
CA ASP A 133 -9.53 -29.51 -18.45
C ASP A 133 -10.80 -30.22 -17.96
N ILE A 134 -11.45 -29.64 -16.94
CA ILE A 134 -12.71 -30.15 -16.37
C ILE A 134 -13.90 -29.19 -16.61
N SER A 135 -13.72 -28.17 -17.43
CA SER A 135 -14.64 -27.03 -17.61
C SER A 135 -16.08 -27.45 -17.89
N ASP A 136 -16.27 -28.37 -18.83
CA ASP A 136 -17.59 -28.88 -19.26
C ASP A 136 -18.36 -29.61 -18.15
N SER A 137 -17.65 -30.10 -17.12
CA SER A 137 -18.26 -30.80 -15.99
C SER A 137 -18.69 -29.87 -14.85
N VAL A 138 -18.12 -28.67 -14.82
CA VAL A 138 -18.27 -27.67 -13.76
C VAL A 138 -19.23 -26.57 -14.20
N PHE A 139 -18.99 -25.99 -15.37
CA PHE A 139 -19.75 -24.86 -15.87
C PHE A 139 -20.87 -25.32 -16.79
N THR A 140 -22.06 -24.79 -16.55
CA THR A 140 -23.20 -25.01 -17.46
C THR A 140 -23.24 -23.90 -18.49
N LYS A 141 -23.61 -24.24 -19.73
CA LYS A 141 -23.71 -23.28 -20.83
C LYS A 141 -24.69 -22.15 -20.49
N THR A 142 -24.16 -20.96 -20.35
CA THR A 142 -24.89 -19.70 -20.15
C THR A 142 -25.73 -19.35 -21.37
N THR A 143 -26.93 -18.83 -21.15
CA THR A 143 -27.85 -18.38 -22.23
C THR A 143 -27.79 -16.87 -22.37
N GLY A 144 -26.60 -16.36 -22.67
CA GLY A 144 -26.31 -14.93 -22.74
C GLY A 144 -24.81 -14.73 -22.72
N VAL A 145 -24.31 -13.65 -23.29
CA VAL A 145 -22.86 -13.38 -23.38
C VAL A 145 -22.40 -12.85 -22.01
N PRO A 146 -21.78 -13.68 -21.15
CA PRO A 146 -21.40 -13.28 -19.80
C PRO A 146 -19.98 -12.70 -19.82
N SER A 147 -19.79 -11.54 -19.20
CA SER A 147 -18.47 -11.12 -18.75
C SER A 147 -18.51 -11.08 -17.24
N PRO A 148 -17.92 -12.05 -16.54
CA PRO A 148 -17.63 -11.84 -15.13
C PRO A 148 -16.74 -10.60 -15.03
N ALA A 149 -17.18 -9.63 -14.23
CA ALA A 149 -16.38 -8.46 -13.90
C ALA A 149 -15.34 -8.78 -12.84
N ASP A 150 -15.58 -9.81 -12.02
CA ASP A 150 -14.67 -10.28 -10.98
C ASP A 150 -15.00 -11.72 -10.53
N TRP A 151 -14.15 -12.34 -9.71
CA TRP A 151 -14.30 -13.71 -9.17
C TRP A 151 -13.62 -13.85 -7.79
N LEU A 152 -14.02 -14.84 -6.99
CA LEU A 152 -13.40 -15.14 -5.69
C LEU A 152 -13.20 -16.64 -5.49
N PHE A 153 -12.13 -16.98 -4.77
CA PHE A 153 -11.80 -18.32 -4.32
C PHE A 153 -11.67 -18.36 -2.81
N ALA A 154 -12.59 -19.04 -2.13
CA ALA A 154 -12.59 -19.15 -0.67
C ALA A 154 -13.46 -20.32 -0.23
N ASP A 155 -13.15 -20.92 0.92
CA ASP A 155 -13.97 -21.96 1.55
C ASP A 155 -15.12 -21.30 2.32
N PHE A 156 -16.26 -21.08 1.66
CA PHE A 156 -17.38 -20.37 2.24
C PHE A 156 -18.31 -21.28 3.06
N ASP A 157 -18.31 -22.59 2.81
CA ASP A 157 -19.13 -23.54 3.55
C ASP A 157 -18.37 -24.35 4.63
N GLY A 158 -17.08 -24.05 4.80
CA GLY A 158 -16.21 -24.61 5.84
C GLY A 158 -15.87 -26.09 5.60
N ASN A 159 -15.96 -26.57 4.37
CA ASN A 159 -15.69 -27.97 4.02
C ASN A 159 -14.20 -28.26 3.78
N GLY A 160 -13.37 -27.22 3.78
CA GLY A 160 -11.93 -27.25 3.59
C GLY A 160 -11.48 -27.03 2.15
N TYR A 161 -12.37 -26.92 1.18
CA TYR A 161 -12.07 -26.75 -0.24
C TYR A 161 -12.52 -25.37 -0.72
N GLN A 162 -11.74 -24.75 -1.62
CA GLN A 162 -12.08 -23.44 -2.15
C GLN A 162 -13.27 -23.53 -3.13
N ASP A 163 -14.30 -22.73 -2.84
CA ASP A 163 -15.47 -22.48 -3.68
C ASP A 163 -15.17 -21.37 -4.70
N ILE A 164 -16.04 -21.22 -5.71
CA ILE A 164 -15.89 -20.19 -6.75
C ILE A 164 -17.11 -19.27 -6.73
N VAL A 165 -16.89 -17.96 -6.68
CA VAL A 165 -17.91 -16.96 -7.00
C VAL A 165 -17.54 -16.27 -8.30
N LEU A 166 -18.49 -16.18 -9.24
CA LEU A 166 -18.34 -15.39 -10.48
C LEU A 166 -19.29 -14.21 -10.45
N LEU A 167 -18.75 -13.00 -10.40
CA LEU A 167 -19.49 -11.73 -10.37
C LEU A 167 -19.86 -11.32 -11.79
N ASN A 168 -21.08 -11.61 -12.21
CA ASN A 168 -21.51 -11.31 -13.56
C ASN A 168 -22.04 -9.87 -13.67
N VAL A 169 -21.59 -9.14 -14.70
CA VAL A 169 -22.13 -7.83 -15.08
C VAL A 169 -22.87 -7.96 -16.41
N THR A 170 -24.03 -7.32 -16.54
CA THR A 170 -24.73 -7.22 -17.83
C THR A 170 -25.13 -5.79 -18.17
N TYR A 171 -24.80 -5.38 -19.40
CA TYR A 171 -25.23 -4.12 -20.00
C TYR A 171 -26.58 -4.26 -20.73
N ASP A 172 -27.04 -5.49 -21.00
CA ASP A 172 -28.27 -5.77 -21.73
C ASP A 172 -29.29 -6.53 -20.84
N PRO A 173 -30.41 -5.90 -20.47
CA PRO A 173 -31.44 -6.54 -19.64
C PRO A 173 -32.14 -7.74 -20.32
N THR A 174 -31.85 -8.05 -21.59
CA THR A 174 -32.35 -9.26 -22.27
C THR A 174 -31.45 -10.49 -22.15
N TYR A 175 -30.19 -10.35 -21.72
CA TYR A 175 -29.24 -11.43 -21.47
C TYR A 175 -28.76 -11.32 -20.02
N MET A 176 -29.47 -11.98 -19.11
CA MET A 176 -29.27 -11.85 -17.66
C MET A 176 -28.72 -13.16 -17.10
N ASP A 177 -27.39 -13.29 -17.05
CA ASP A 177 -26.78 -14.27 -16.18
C ASP A 177 -26.35 -13.57 -14.89
N LEU A 178 -26.95 -14.03 -13.79
CA LEU A 178 -26.75 -13.49 -12.44
C LEU A 178 -25.44 -14.00 -11.84
N THR A 179 -24.88 -13.28 -10.87
CA THR A 179 -23.77 -13.75 -10.03
C THR A 179 -24.01 -15.18 -9.58
N THR A 180 -22.98 -16.01 -9.68
CA THR A 180 -23.10 -17.46 -9.42
C THR A 180 -22.06 -17.92 -8.41
N LEU A 181 -22.53 -18.61 -7.37
CA LEU A 181 -21.70 -19.36 -6.42
C LEU A 181 -21.64 -20.83 -6.88
N TYR A 182 -20.44 -21.40 -6.87
CA TYR A 182 -20.16 -22.81 -7.14
C TYR A 182 -19.46 -23.40 -5.91
N LEU A 183 -20.17 -24.24 -5.16
CA LEU A 183 -19.60 -24.94 -4.01
C LEU A 183 -18.77 -26.13 -4.47
N ASN A 184 -17.55 -26.24 -3.99
CA ASN A 184 -16.66 -27.35 -4.26
C ASN A 184 -17.02 -28.55 -3.38
N ASN A 185 -17.36 -29.68 -3.99
CA ASN A 185 -17.80 -30.86 -3.24
C ASN A 185 -16.61 -31.69 -2.67
N GLY A 186 -15.37 -31.28 -2.92
CA GLY A 186 -14.14 -31.95 -2.47
C GLY A 186 -13.73 -33.17 -3.30
N ASP A 187 -14.41 -33.43 -4.41
CA ASP A 187 -14.13 -34.51 -5.35
C ASP A 187 -13.93 -34.00 -6.79
N GLU A 188 -13.47 -32.74 -6.92
CA GLU A 188 -13.29 -32.01 -8.18
C GLU A 188 -14.61 -31.76 -8.94
N SER A 189 -15.75 -32.00 -8.29
CA SER A 189 -17.06 -31.59 -8.78
C SER A 189 -17.54 -30.35 -8.05
N PHE A 190 -18.30 -29.52 -8.76
CA PHE A 190 -18.84 -28.27 -8.22
C PHE A 190 -20.36 -28.22 -8.35
N THR A 191 -21.01 -27.67 -7.34
CA THR A 191 -22.46 -27.49 -7.30
C THR A 191 -22.80 -26.00 -7.39
N SER A 192 -23.48 -25.57 -8.46
CA SER A 192 -23.99 -24.21 -8.55
C SER A 192 -25.11 -23.96 -7.52
N ARG A 193 -24.98 -22.92 -6.69
CA ARG A 193 -25.86 -22.59 -5.55
C ARG A 193 -26.22 -21.11 -5.51
N LYS A 194 -26.82 -20.60 -6.60
CA LYS A 194 -27.37 -19.22 -6.65
C LYS A 194 -28.35 -18.93 -5.52
N ASP A 195 -29.09 -19.94 -5.05
CA ASP A 195 -30.06 -19.83 -3.96
C ASP A 195 -29.46 -19.46 -2.60
N LEU A 196 -28.13 -19.53 -2.47
CA LEU A 196 -27.39 -19.14 -1.28
C LEU A 196 -26.90 -17.69 -1.30
N LEU A 197 -26.93 -17.02 -2.45
CA LEU A 197 -26.59 -15.59 -2.56
C LEU A 197 -27.76 -14.71 -2.06
N PRO A 198 -27.51 -13.43 -1.72
CA PRO A 198 -28.60 -12.55 -1.29
C PRO A 198 -29.68 -12.45 -2.38
N SER A 199 -30.95 -12.50 -1.98
CA SER A 199 -32.08 -12.57 -2.93
C SER A 199 -32.13 -11.44 -3.98
N SER A 200 -31.60 -10.26 -3.66
CA SER A 200 -31.48 -9.13 -4.60
C SER A 200 -30.41 -9.32 -5.67
N ILE A 201 -29.51 -10.29 -5.49
CA ILE A 201 -28.41 -10.66 -6.38
C ILE A 201 -28.78 -11.94 -7.14
N ALA A 202 -29.30 -12.94 -6.44
CA ALA A 202 -29.67 -14.25 -6.98
C ALA A 202 -30.87 -14.22 -7.94
N GLY A 203 -31.66 -13.14 -7.92
CA GLY A 203 -32.89 -12.99 -8.71
C GLY A 203 -34.03 -13.92 -8.25
N ASP A 204 -35.26 -13.65 -8.70
CA ASP A 204 -36.41 -14.54 -8.51
C ASP A 204 -36.76 -15.29 -9.82
N ASP A 205 -36.84 -16.63 -9.76
CA ASP A 205 -37.33 -17.48 -10.87
C ASP A 205 -38.80 -17.15 -11.26
N ALA A 206 -39.53 -16.53 -10.34
CA ALA A 206 -40.94 -16.22 -10.50
C ALA A 206 -41.10 -14.71 -10.64
N THR A 207 -41.49 -14.26 -11.83
CA THR A 207 -42.12 -12.95 -12.00
C THR A 207 -43.24 -12.82 -10.97
N SER A 208 -42.99 -12.08 -9.90
CA SER A 208 -43.98 -11.82 -8.87
C SER A 208 -45.21 -11.13 -9.48
N SER A 209 -46.34 -11.11 -8.77
CA SER A 209 -47.49 -10.30 -9.18
C SER A 209 -47.21 -8.79 -9.21
N GLU A 210 -46.04 -8.36 -8.72
CA GLU A 210 -45.58 -6.97 -8.65
C GLU A 210 -44.63 -6.59 -9.81
N GLY A 211 -44.29 -7.53 -10.70
CA GLY A 211 -43.27 -7.38 -11.75
C GLY A 211 -42.01 -8.19 -11.40
N PRO A 212 -41.08 -8.38 -12.35
CA PRO A 212 -39.86 -9.12 -12.05
C PRO A 212 -38.95 -8.25 -11.16
N LEU A 213 -38.38 -8.83 -10.10
CA LEU A 213 -37.36 -8.18 -9.27
C LEU A 213 -36.02 -8.23 -10.01
N LEU A 214 -35.97 -7.67 -11.22
CA LEU A 214 -34.73 -7.53 -11.99
C LEU A 214 -34.00 -6.32 -11.43
N ALA A 215 -33.12 -6.56 -10.48
CA ALA A 215 -32.05 -5.62 -10.18
C ALA A 215 -30.84 -6.04 -11.00
N SER A 216 -30.53 -5.33 -12.08
CA SER A 216 -29.22 -5.45 -12.71
C SER A 216 -28.24 -4.68 -11.84
N ASN A 217 -27.73 -5.30 -10.78
CA ASN A 217 -26.66 -4.69 -9.99
C ASN A 217 -25.36 -4.87 -10.77
N MET A 218 -24.61 -3.79 -10.97
CA MET A 218 -23.35 -3.81 -11.72
C MET A 218 -22.17 -3.59 -10.78
N TYR A 219 -21.83 -4.63 -10.02
CA TYR A 219 -20.62 -4.62 -9.21
C TYR A 219 -19.42 -4.93 -10.09
N TYR A 220 -18.35 -4.15 -9.95
CA TYR A 220 -17.13 -4.31 -10.74
C TYR A 220 -16.01 -5.01 -9.99
N ALA A 221 -16.06 -5.02 -8.66
CA ALA A 221 -15.02 -5.57 -7.80
C ALA A 221 -15.63 -6.21 -6.55
N MET A 222 -15.00 -7.30 -6.09
CA MET A 222 -15.31 -8.00 -4.85
C MET A 222 -14.05 -8.59 -4.21
N GLU A 223 -14.09 -8.81 -2.89
CA GLU A 223 -12.98 -9.45 -2.15
C GLU A 223 -13.56 -10.25 -0.98
N ALA A 224 -12.89 -11.34 -0.60
CA ALA A 224 -13.30 -12.18 0.51
C ALA A 224 -12.53 -11.85 1.79
N GLY A 225 -13.20 -11.78 2.93
CA GLY A 225 -12.57 -11.52 4.22
C GLY A 225 -13.54 -11.68 5.38
N ASP A 226 -13.02 -11.99 6.56
CA ASP A 226 -13.82 -12.04 7.81
C ASP A 226 -14.08 -10.60 8.28
N MET A 227 -15.23 -10.03 7.92
CA MET A 227 -15.50 -8.61 8.14
C MET A 227 -16.11 -8.33 9.52
N ASP A 228 -16.71 -9.34 10.14
CA ASP A 228 -17.35 -9.21 11.45
C ASP A 228 -16.59 -9.89 12.61
N ASN A 229 -15.49 -10.59 12.30
CA ASN A 229 -14.61 -11.35 13.20
C ASN A 229 -15.28 -12.59 13.82
N ASP A 230 -16.18 -13.26 13.10
CA ASP A 230 -16.80 -14.52 13.52
C ASP A 230 -16.05 -15.79 13.05
N GLY A 231 -15.08 -15.62 12.15
CA GLY A 231 -14.22 -16.66 11.59
C GLY A 231 -14.70 -17.22 10.26
N ASP A 232 -15.87 -16.82 9.77
CA ASP A 232 -16.39 -17.17 8.46
C ASP A 232 -16.03 -16.07 7.45
N LEU A 233 -15.68 -16.46 6.22
CA LEU A 233 -15.33 -15.48 5.18
C LEU A 233 -16.60 -14.86 4.60
N ASP A 234 -16.68 -13.53 4.66
CA ASP A 234 -17.70 -12.72 4.00
C ASP A 234 -17.24 -12.28 2.61
N ILE A 235 -18.15 -11.72 1.83
CA ILE A 235 -17.84 -11.09 0.54
C ILE A 235 -18.12 -9.60 0.62
N VAL A 236 -17.11 -8.78 0.34
CA VAL A 236 -17.29 -7.34 0.17
C VAL A 236 -17.43 -7.03 -1.31
N VAL A 237 -18.41 -6.22 -1.67
CA VAL A 237 -18.58 -5.70 -3.03
C VAL A 237 -18.45 -4.19 -3.03
N GLY A 238 -17.76 -3.66 -4.04
CA GLY A 238 -17.55 -2.23 -4.22
C GLY A 238 -18.86 -1.44 -4.37
N GLU A 239 -18.76 -0.12 -4.22
CA GLU A 239 -19.87 0.77 -4.57
C GLU A 239 -20.24 0.58 -6.06
N SER A 240 -21.52 0.71 -6.37
CA SER A 240 -22.09 0.22 -7.62
C SER A 240 -23.33 1.02 -8.01
N TRP A 241 -23.88 0.74 -9.18
CA TRP A 241 -25.19 1.21 -9.58
C TRP A 241 -26.07 0.04 -10.01
N ALA A 242 -27.37 0.22 -9.87
CA ALA A 242 -28.34 -0.75 -10.32
C ALA A 242 -29.51 -0.08 -11.02
N THR A 243 -30.08 -0.77 -12.01
CA THR A 243 -31.42 -0.42 -12.49
C THR A 243 -32.46 -1.19 -11.69
N ARG A 244 -33.42 -0.49 -11.08
CA ARG A 244 -34.50 -1.10 -10.30
C ARG A 244 -35.87 -0.68 -10.82
N TRP A 245 -36.78 -1.65 -10.87
CA TRP A 245 -38.19 -1.39 -11.15
C TRP A 245 -38.83 -0.56 -10.02
N SER A 246 -39.38 0.59 -10.37
CA SER A 246 -40.20 1.40 -9.47
C SER A 246 -41.69 1.08 -9.68
N ALA A 247 -42.34 0.55 -8.65
CA ALA A 247 -43.78 0.28 -8.67
C ALA A 247 -44.61 1.58 -8.82
N GLU A 248 -44.07 2.71 -8.36
CA GLU A 248 -44.72 4.02 -8.40
C GLU A 248 -44.70 4.61 -9.81
N THR A 249 -43.55 4.59 -10.49
CA THR A 249 -43.40 5.17 -11.83
C THR A 249 -43.65 4.17 -12.95
N ARG A 250 -43.68 2.87 -12.63
CA ARG A 250 -43.72 1.75 -13.59
C ARG A 250 -42.60 1.82 -14.63
N LEU A 251 -41.42 2.25 -14.19
CA LEU A 251 -40.20 2.37 -14.99
C LEU A 251 -39.02 1.84 -14.18
N PHE A 252 -37.94 1.48 -14.88
CA PHE A 252 -36.65 1.29 -14.23
C PHE A 252 -36.02 2.64 -13.91
N SER A 253 -35.46 2.76 -12.71
CA SER A 253 -34.63 3.89 -12.28
C SER A 253 -33.24 3.40 -11.92
N GLU A 254 -32.23 4.16 -12.33
CA GLU A 254 -30.86 3.99 -11.85
C GLU A 254 -30.79 4.44 -10.38
N ILE A 255 -30.12 3.63 -9.56
CA ILE A 255 -29.82 3.93 -8.17
C ILE A 255 -28.35 3.63 -7.91
N THR A 256 -27.70 4.46 -7.10
CA THR A 256 -26.37 4.19 -6.57
C THR A 256 -26.50 3.30 -5.33
N ILE A 257 -25.67 2.27 -5.24
CA ILE A 257 -25.61 1.32 -4.12
C ILE A 257 -24.24 1.50 -3.47
N PRO A 258 -24.16 1.85 -2.18
CA PRO A 258 -22.87 1.97 -1.50
C PRO A 258 -22.21 0.59 -1.41
N THR A 259 -20.91 0.55 -1.08
CA THR A 259 -20.21 -0.68 -0.70
C THR A 259 -21.07 -1.55 0.24
N GLN A 260 -21.07 -2.87 0.01
CA GLN A 260 -21.84 -3.81 0.80
C GLN A 260 -20.98 -4.96 1.28
N ILE A 261 -21.37 -5.52 2.43
CA ILE A 261 -20.89 -6.80 2.91
C ILE A 261 -22.01 -7.81 2.71
N TRP A 262 -21.69 -8.93 2.07
CA TRP A 262 -22.50 -10.12 2.04
C TRP A 262 -22.00 -11.04 3.15
N GLU A 263 -22.70 -11.01 4.29
CA GLU A 263 -22.38 -11.76 5.50
C GLU A 263 -22.68 -13.24 5.30
N ASN A 264 -21.69 -14.10 5.53
CA ASN A 264 -21.82 -15.54 5.50
C ASN A 264 -22.32 -16.08 6.84
N ASP A 265 -23.21 -17.07 6.84
CA ASP A 265 -23.69 -17.71 8.09
C ASP A 265 -22.87 -18.96 8.51
N GLY A 266 -21.70 -19.13 7.90
CA GLY A 266 -20.80 -20.27 8.06
C GLY A 266 -21.23 -21.53 7.30
N THR A 267 -22.26 -21.43 6.44
CA THR A 267 -22.72 -22.55 5.60
C THR A 267 -22.64 -22.27 4.10
N GLY A 268 -21.95 -21.19 3.72
CA GLY A 268 -21.88 -20.66 2.36
C GLY A 268 -23.14 -19.90 1.96
N LYS A 269 -23.99 -19.53 2.93
CA LYS A 269 -25.21 -18.76 2.69
C LYS A 269 -25.03 -17.32 3.11
N PHE A 270 -25.33 -16.43 2.17
CA PHE A 270 -25.06 -15.01 2.28
C PHE A 270 -26.33 -14.17 2.50
N GLY A 271 -26.26 -13.27 3.48
CA GLY A 271 -27.19 -12.16 3.69
C GLY A 271 -26.54 -10.81 3.40
N ILE A 272 -27.30 -9.74 3.21
CA ILE A 272 -26.71 -8.38 3.18
C ILE A 272 -26.58 -7.88 4.61
N ALA A 273 -25.37 -7.48 4.98
CA ALA A 273 -25.05 -6.89 6.27
C ALA A 273 -25.92 -5.68 6.59
N SER A 274 -26.16 -5.46 7.88
CA SER A 274 -26.82 -4.22 8.34
C SER A 274 -25.88 -3.01 8.41
N SER A 275 -24.57 -3.27 8.31
CA SER A 275 -23.49 -2.28 8.33
C SER A 275 -23.64 -1.27 7.18
N ILE A 276 -23.48 0.01 7.49
CA ILE A 276 -23.63 1.10 6.53
C ILE A 276 -22.26 1.65 6.16
N PHE A 277 -21.98 1.68 4.86
CA PHE A 277 -20.91 2.47 4.27
C PHE A 277 -21.49 3.82 3.83
N PRO A 278 -20.84 4.95 4.17
CA PRO A 278 -21.21 6.22 3.56
C PRO A 278 -20.87 6.18 2.07
N PHE A 279 -21.56 6.99 1.27
CA PHE A 279 -21.08 7.26 -0.09
C PHE A 279 -19.78 8.04 -0.01
N ARG A 280 -18.89 7.80 -0.96
CA ARG A 280 -17.63 8.54 -1.03
C ARG A 280 -17.87 10.04 -1.28
N SER A 281 -18.89 10.38 -2.07
CA SER A 281 -19.25 11.75 -2.41
C SER A 281 -20.76 11.97 -2.27
N ASP A 282 -21.17 13.15 -1.79
CA ASP A 282 -22.58 13.54 -1.67
C ASP A 282 -23.24 13.87 -3.03
N THR A 283 -22.44 13.96 -4.09
CA THR A 283 -22.90 14.17 -5.47
C THR A 283 -23.04 12.81 -6.14
N ASP A 284 -24.28 12.45 -6.48
CA ASP A 284 -24.79 11.20 -7.08
C ASP A 284 -24.23 10.95 -8.51
N ASP A 285 -22.93 11.17 -8.71
CA ASP A 285 -22.23 11.07 -9.99
C ASP A 285 -21.58 9.67 -10.09
N HIS A 286 -21.69 9.07 -11.28
CA HIS A 286 -21.27 7.70 -11.55
C HIS A 286 -19.76 7.51 -11.31
N MET A 287 -19.43 6.90 -10.17
CA MET A 287 -18.07 6.51 -9.86
C MET A 287 -17.79 5.16 -10.52
N HIS A 288 -16.63 5.02 -11.17
CA HIS A 288 -16.17 3.70 -11.60
C HIS A 288 -15.12 3.18 -10.64
N PHE A 289 -15.23 1.87 -10.41
CA PHE A 289 -14.38 1.10 -9.53
C PHE A 289 -13.74 0.02 -10.37
N THR A 290 -12.45 -0.19 -10.19
CA THR A 290 -11.72 -1.14 -11.00
C THR A 290 -11.32 -2.38 -10.20
N ASN A 291 -10.90 -2.21 -8.94
CA ASN A 291 -10.63 -3.30 -8.01
C ASN A 291 -10.74 -2.83 -6.55
N LEU A 292 -10.76 -3.76 -5.58
CA LEU A 292 -10.74 -3.46 -4.14
C LEU A 292 -9.88 -4.47 -3.37
N LYS A 293 -9.40 -4.06 -2.19
CA LYS A 293 -8.64 -4.92 -1.28
C LYS A 293 -9.13 -4.82 0.16
N LEU A 294 -9.00 -5.93 0.88
CA LEU A 294 -9.28 -6.03 2.31
C LEU A 294 -7.98 -6.25 3.08
N LYS A 295 -7.65 -5.30 3.96
CA LYS A 295 -6.44 -5.39 4.79
C LYS A 295 -6.60 -4.56 6.05
N ASP A 296 -6.13 -5.06 7.19
CA ASP A 296 -5.94 -4.25 8.40
C ASP A 296 -4.70 -3.37 8.20
N VAL A 297 -4.93 -2.15 7.72
CA VAL A 297 -3.87 -1.15 7.47
C VAL A 297 -3.76 -0.12 8.59
N THR A 298 -4.61 -0.25 9.61
CA THR A 298 -4.64 0.63 10.78
C THR A 298 -4.22 -0.07 12.07
N ASP A 299 -3.80 -1.33 11.98
CA ASP A 299 -3.43 -2.21 13.10
C ASP A 299 -4.51 -2.27 14.20
N ASN A 300 -5.79 -2.21 13.80
CA ASN A 300 -6.92 -2.16 14.73
C ASN A 300 -7.56 -3.54 14.97
N GLY A 301 -7.14 -4.56 14.22
CA GLY A 301 -7.67 -5.93 14.27
C GLY A 301 -8.93 -6.15 13.43
N SER A 302 -9.33 -5.19 12.59
CA SER A 302 -10.44 -5.31 11.64
C SER A 302 -9.93 -4.99 10.23
N LEU A 303 -10.50 -5.65 9.23
CA LEU A 303 -10.16 -5.36 7.84
C LEU A 303 -10.73 -4.01 7.41
N GLU A 304 -9.90 -3.17 6.81
CA GLU A 304 -10.34 -2.01 6.04
C GLU A 304 -10.74 -2.42 4.62
N VAL A 305 -11.75 -1.73 4.06
CA VAL A 305 -12.09 -1.83 2.64
C VAL A 305 -11.40 -0.70 1.88
N ILE A 306 -10.50 -1.07 0.96
CA ILE A 306 -9.59 -0.13 0.30
C ILE A 306 -9.79 -0.21 -1.21
N PHE A 307 -10.03 0.94 -1.84
CA PHE A 307 -10.15 1.00 -3.31
C PHE A 307 -9.89 2.41 -3.85
N PRO A 308 -9.26 2.53 -5.02
CA PRO A 308 -9.18 3.79 -5.74
C PRO A 308 -10.51 4.08 -6.44
N VAL A 309 -10.79 5.36 -6.73
CA VAL A 309 -12.02 5.73 -7.42
C VAL A 309 -11.75 6.70 -8.56
N ASP A 310 -12.45 6.48 -9.66
CA ASP A 310 -12.56 7.40 -10.78
C ASP A 310 -13.92 8.12 -10.73
N ASP A 311 -13.92 9.45 -10.78
CA ASP A 311 -15.14 10.26 -10.82
C ASP A 311 -15.74 10.40 -12.22
N HIS A 312 -15.00 10.00 -13.27
CA HIS A 312 -15.33 10.06 -14.70
C HIS A 312 -15.95 11.37 -15.18
N GLN A 313 -15.78 12.47 -14.43
CA GLN A 313 -16.38 13.74 -14.80
C GLN A 313 -15.67 14.38 -16.00
N LYS A 314 -14.44 13.95 -16.26
CA LYS A 314 -13.57 14.49 -17.30
C LYS A 314 -13.01 13.36 -18.15
N LYS A 315 -12.35 13.74 -19.25
CA LYS A 315 -11.77 12.81 -20.22
C LYS A 315 -10.40 13.31 -20.67
N ASP A 316 -9.58 12.39 -21.17
CA ASP A 316 -8.25 12.69 -21.71
C ASP A 316 -7.38 13.44 -20.68
N LEU A 317 -6.63 14.47 -21.10
CA LEU A 317 -5.75 15.26 -20.23
C LEU A 317 -6.49 16.17 -19.23
N GLU A 318 -7.81 16.26 -19.30
CA GLU A 318 -8.60 16.96 -18.30
C GLU A 318 -8.91 16.07 -17.08
N ASP A 319 -8.82 14.75 -17.27
CA ASP A 319 -8.97 13.77 -16.21
C ASP A 319 -7.72 13.71 -15.32
N SER A 320 -7.91 13.41 -14.04
CA SER A 320 -6.80 13.43 -13.08
C SER A 320 -7.03 12.48 -11.93
N TYR A 321 -6.03 11.66 -11.62
CA TYR A 321 -5.96 10.92 -10.37
C TYR A 321 -5.26 11.77 -9.30
N LYS A 322 -5.88 11.93 -8.14
CA LYS A 322 -5.34 12.66 -6.99
C LYS A 322 -4.96 11.70 -5.88
N GLY A 323 -4.04 12.12 -5.00
CA GLY A 323 -3.73 11.35 -3.79
C GLY A 323 -4.97 11.04 -2.95
N SER A 324 -5.94 11.96 -2.91
CA SER A 324 -7.21 11.78 -2.21
C SER A 324 -8.20 10.86 -2.92
N ASP A 325 -7.87 10.36 -4.12
CA ASP A 325 -8.73 9.47 -4.90
C ASP A 325 -8.70 8.01 -4.42
N LEU A 326 -7.92 7.71 -3.37
CA LEU A 326 -8.01 6.45 -2.61
C LEU A 326 -9.08 6.54 -1.51
N THR A 327 -9.90 5.50 -1.35
CA THR A 327 -10.84 5.33 -0.23
C THR A 327 -10.34 4.24 0.70
N ILE A 328 -10.43 4.50 2.00
CA ILE A 328 -10.10 3.54 3.07
C ILE A 328 -11.26 3.57 4.07
N TYR A 329 -12.10 2.55 4.05
CA TYR A 329 -13.19 2.39 5.01
C TYR A 329 -12.77 1.54 6.19
N THR A 330 -12.84 2.11 7.39
CA THR A 330 -12.59 1.38 8.64
C THR A 330 -13.89 1.19 9.43
N ARG A 331 -13.97 0.08 10.17
CA ARG A 331 -15.12 -0.28 11.00
C ARG A 331 -15.13 0.54 12.29
N LYS A 332 -16.28 1.10 12.66
CA LYS A 332 -16.49 1.81 13.92
C LYS A 332 -17.03 0.88 15.00
N GLU A 333 -16.99 1.33 16.25
CA GLU A 333 -17.58 0.63 17.41
C GLU A 333 -19.10 0.35 17.26
N ASP A 334 -19.81 1.14 16.45
CA ASP A 334 -21.25 0.95 16.18
C ASP A 334 -21.53 -0.09 15.07
N GLY A 335 -20.50 -0.70 14.50
CA GLY A 335 -20.56 -1.68 13.40
C GLY A 335 -20.61 -1.06 12.01
N ASN A 336 -20.84 0.25 11.87
CA ASN A 336 -20.83 0.93 10.57
C ASN A 336 -19.41 1.34 10.16
N TYR A 337 -19.24 1.78 8.91
CA TYR A 337 -17.95 2.19 8.38
C TYR A 337 -17.80 3.70 8.24
N THR A 338 -16.56 4.19 8.19
CA THR A 338 -16.23 5.59 7.90
C THR A 338 -15.01 5.68 7.00
N ASN A 339 -15.01 6.61 6.04
CA ASN A 339 -13.83 6.86 5.21
C ASN A 339 -12.79 7.61 6.05
N ILE A 340 -11.56 7.08 6.13
CA ILE A 340 -10.46 7.70 6.88
C ILE A 340 -9.34 8.24 5.99
N ALA A 341 -9.42 8.07 4.66
CA ALA A 341 -8.35 8.40 3.73
C ALA A 341 -7.75 9.81 3.96
N LEU A 342 -8.58 10.84 4.09
CA LEU A 342 -8.14 12.23 4.32
C LEU A 342 -7.43 12.46 5.67
N ASN A 343 -7.56 11.55 6.62
CA ASN A 343 -6.95 11.66 7.95
C ASN A 343 -5.62 10.90 8.06
N VAL A 344 -5.33 10.02 7.09
CA VAL A 344 -4.17 9.12 7.10
C VAL A 344 -3.27 9.27 5.87
N ILE A 345 -3.72 9.94 4.80
CA ILE A 345 -2.96 10.13 3.56
C ILE A 345 -2.53 11.60 3.41
N ASP A 346 -1.23 11.83 3.18
CA ASP A 346 -0.67 13.12 2.76
C ASP A 346 -1.01 13.42 1.29
N SER A 347 -2.26 13.78 1.03
CA SER A 347 -2.83 13.87 -0.33
C SER A 347 -2.82 15.27 -0.95
N ALA A 348 -2.43 16.31 -0.20
CA ALA A 348 -2.70 17.71 -0.53
C ALA A 348 -2.03 18.21 -1.81
N SER A 349 -0.98 17.53 -2.31
CA SER A 349 -0.17 18.00 -3.43
C SER A 349 -0.13 17.07 -4.65
N LEU A 350 -0.70 15.87 -4.58
CA LEU A 350 -0.64 14.90 -5.67
C LEU A 350 -1.85 15.00 -6.61
N GLU A 351 -1.62 15.43 -7.85
CA GLU A 351 -2.58 15.40 -8.96
C GLU A 351 -1.84 14.98 -10.25
N ILE A 352 -2.28 13.88 -10.86
CA ILE A 352 -1.64 13.26 -12.02
C ILE A 352 -2.63 13.24 -13.17
N LYS A 353 -2.33 13.93 -14.26
CA LYS A 353 -3.28 14.15 -15.37
C LYS A 353 -3.21 13.07 -16.43
N GLY A 354 -4.37 12.73 -17.00
CA GLY A 354 -4.50 11.78 -18.10
C GLY A 354 -4.40 10.31 -17.69
N TYR A 355 -4.54 10.04 -16.39
CA TYR A 355 -4.52 8.70 -15.82
C TYR A 355 -5.79 8.43 -15.04
N TRP A 356 -6.20 7.17 -15.06
CA TRP A 356 -7.32 6.61 -14.34
C TRP A 356 -6.80 5.39 -13.54
N PRO A 357 -7.33 5.14 -12.34
CA PRO A 357 -6.96 3.96 -11.58
C PRO A 357 -7.45 2.72 -12.33
N TYR A 358 -6.59 1.70 -12.42
CA TYR A 358 -6.89 0.43 -13.09
C TYR A 358 -6.88 -0.73 -12.12
N ASP A 359 -5.90 -0.80 -11.22
CA ASP A 359 -5.82 -1.89 -10.25
C ASP A 359 -5.30 -1.39 -8.90
N ILE A 360 -5.47 -2.20 -7.87
CA ILE A 360 -4.93 -1.97 -6.53
C ILE A 360 -4.30 -3.23 -5.97
N SER A 361 -3.06 -3.10 -5.49
CA SER A 361 -2.35 -4.15 -4.77
C SER A 361 -1.86 -3.63 -3.43
N ILE A 362 -1.61 -4.57 -2.52
CA ILE A 362 -1.05 -4.31 -1.19
C ILE A 362 0.19 -5.19 -1.05
N ILE A 363 1.35 -4.56 -1.02
CA ILE A 363 2.66 -5.23 -1.00
C ILE A 363 3.69 -4.30 -0.36
N ASP A 364 4.63 -4.85 0.40
CA ASP A 364 5.78 -4.10 0.90
C ASP A 364 6.75 -3.87 -0.26
N VAL A 365 6.68 -2.69 -0.88
CA VAL A 365 7.41 -2.40 -2.13
C VAL A 365 8.84 -1.97 -1.87
N ASN A 366 9.13 -1.51 -0.65
CA ASN A 366 10.43 -0.94 -0.28
C ASN A 366 11.21 -1.78 0.77
N ASN A 367 10.65 -2.93 1.16
CA ASN A 367 11.16 -3.89 2.13
C ASN A 367 11.43 -3.28 3.51
N ASP A 368 10.51 -2.43 4.00
CA ASP A 368 10.57 -1.85 5.33
C ASP A 368 9.68 -2.57 6.37
N SER A 369 9.10 -3.70 5.97
CA SER A 369 8.17 -4.54 6.73
C SER A 369 6.77 -3.95 6.92
N TYR A 370 6.46 -2.81 6.31
CA TYR A 370 5.13 -2.25 6.26
C TYR A 370 4.58 -2.37 4.84
N GLU A 371 3.43 -3.01 4.68
CA GLU A 371 2.81 -3.12 3.37
C GLU A 371 2.32 -1.74 2.90
N ASP A 372 2.60 -1.45 1.64
CA ASP A 372 2.19 -0.23 0.95
C ASP A 372 0.92 -0.49 0.14
N ILE A 373 0.19 0.58 -0.19
CA ILE A 373 -0.95 0.49 -1.12
C ILE A 373 -0.49 1.01 -2.47
N ILE A 374 -0.62 0.21 -3.52
CA ILE A 374 -0.24 0.57 -4.88
C ILE A 374 -1.52 0.72 -5.67
N VAL A 375 -1.72 1.91 -6.24
CA VAL A 375 -2.76 2.14 -7.24
C VAL A 375 -2.11 2.20 -8.61
N GLU A 376 -2.38 1.21 -9.44
CA GLU A 376 -1.91 1.17 -10.81
C GLU A 376 -2.70 2.15 -11.66
N LEU A 377 -1.98 2.96 -12.44
CA LEU A 377 -2.56 3.98 -13.29
C LEU A 377 -2.41 3.60 -14.76
N SER A 378 -3.56 3.42 -15.42
CA SER A 378 -3.58 3.19 -16.86
C SER A 378 -3.62 4.52 -17.61
N PRO A 379 -2.86 4.71 -18.70
CA PRO A 379 -3.01 5.86 -19.58
C PRO A 379 -4.09 5.59 -20.65
N TRP A 380 -5.16 6.39 -20.71
CA TRP A 380 -6.18 6.22 -21.75
C TRP A 380 -5.82 6.92 -23.06
N GLY A 381 -6.02 6.24 -24.20
CA GLY A 381 -5.84 6.81 -25.52
C GLY A 381 -4.39 7.02 -25.96
N ASN A 382 -4.20 7.49 -27.19
CA ASN A 382 -2.88 7.71 -27.79
C ASN A 382 -2.22 9.03 -27.30
N LEU A 383 -2.29 9.28 -25.98
CA LEU A 383 -1.79 10.50 -25.33
C LEU A 383 -0.26 10.51 -25.19
N GLY A 384 0.41 9.39 -25.46
CA GLY A 384 1.87 9.27 -25.33
C GLY A 384 2.33 9.27 -23.88
N LEU A 385 1.44 8.91 -22.94
CA LEU A 385 1.73 8.74 -21.53
C LEU A 385 2.30 7.34 -21.25
N SER A 386 3.04 7.23 -20.16
CA SER A 386 3.77 6.04 -19.73
C SER A 386 3.03 5.32 -18.60
N PRO A 387 3.05 3.98 -18.53
CA PRO A 387 2.50 3.25 -17.39
C PRO A 387 3.08 3.77 -16.07
N SER A 388 2.20 4.00 -15.10
CA SER A 388 2.52 4.67 -13.85
C SER A 388 1.78 4.03 -12.69
N ALA A 389 2.24 4.25 -11.47
CA ALA A 389 1.52 3.95 -10.24
C ALA A 389 1.48 5.18 -9.34
N VAL A 390 0.52 5.20 -8.42
CA VAL A 390 0.68 5.91 -7.15
C VAL A 390 0.98 4.88 -6.08
N ILE A 391 2.15 5.00 -5.45
CA ILE A 391 2.51 4.20 -4.29
C ILE A 391 2.21 5.04 -3.05
N TYR A 392 1.32 4.53 -2.20
CA TYR A 392 1.02 5.07 -0.89
C TYR A 392 1.90 4.35 0.12
N TYR A 393 3.06 4.94 0.40
CA TYR A 393 4.04 4.34 1.28
C TYR A 393 3.57 4.35 2.73
N ASN A 394 3.51 3.20 3.37
CA ASN A 394 3.16 3.05 4.77
C ASN A 394 4.37 3.34 5.65
N ASN A 395 4.29 4.35 6.50
CA ASN A 395 5.42 4.74 7.35
C ASN A 395 5.50 3.99 8.69
N GLY A 396 4.73 2.92 8.86
CA GLY A 396 4.65 2.13 10.08
C GLY A 396 3.99 2.84 11.27
N SER A 397 3.32 3.96 11.01
CA SER A 397 2.54 4.72 12.00
C SER A 397 1.08 4.86 11.61
N ASN A 398 0.57 3.99 10.72
CA ASN A 398 -0.78 4.04 10.14
C ASN A 398 -1.03 5.31 9.30
N PHE A 399 0.02 5.88 8.74
CA PHE A 399 -0.06 6.98 7.78
C PHE A 399 0.62 6.59 6.47
N PHE A 400 0.06 7.13 5.40
CA PHE A 400 0.45 6.83 4.04
C PHE A 400 0.93 8.09 3.33
N VAL A 401 2.00 7.95 2.57
CA VAL A 401 2.51 9.03 1.73
C VAL A 401 2.40 8.63 0.28
N PRO A 402 1.55 9.30 -0.51
CA PRO A 402 1.38 9.00 -1.91
C PRO A 402 2.51 9.59 -2.76
N GLU A 403 3.05 8.80 -3.67
CA GLU A 403 4.04 9.22 -4.65
C GLU A 403 3.73 8.65 -6.03
N HIS A 404 3.83 9.51 -7.04
CA HIS A 404 3.76 9.09 -8.44
C HIS A 404 5.07 8.42 -8.84
N VAL A 405 4.98 7.19 -9.32
CA VAL A 405 6.11 6.42 -9.82
C VAL A 405 5.88 6.06 -11.27
N GLU A 406 6.81 6.47 -12.14
CA GLU A 406 6.85 6.01 -13.52
C GLU A 406 7.40 4.58 -13.54
N ILE A 407 6.61 3.63 -14.04
CA ILE A 407 6.99 2.21 -14.09
C ILE A 407 7.80 1.93 -15.34
N SER A 408 7.38 2.47 -16.49
CA SER A 408 7.99 2.18 -17.77
C SER A 408 8.03 3.38 -18.70
N ASN A 409 9.02 3.41 -19.59
CA ASN A 409 9.08 4.36 -20.69
C ASN A 409 8.39 3.86 -21.97
N GLN A 410 7.79 2.65 -21.94
CA GLN A 410 7.03 2.07 -23.04
C GLN A 410 5.55 2.04 -22.72
N TRP A 411 4.70 2.37 -23.69
CA TRP A 411 3.25 2.32 -23.52
C TRP A 411 2.74 0.88 -23.29
N ALA A 412 1.90 0.70 -22.28
CA ALA A 412 1.04 -0.48 -22.09
C ALA A 412 -0.28 -0.07 -21.45
N GLY A 413 -1.26 -0.97 -21.52
CA GLY A 413 -2.54 -0.81 -20.83
C GLY A 413 -2.44 -1.06 -19.32
N THR A 414 -1.56 -1.98 -18.90
CA THR A 414 -1.38 -2.46 -17.53
C THR A 414 0.06 -2.92 -17.31
N PHE A 415 0.45 -3.13 -16.05
CA PHE A 415 1.65 -3.84 -15.62
C PHE A 415 1.27 -4.70 -14.41
N GLU A 416 2.21 -5.44 -13.84
CA GLU A 416 1.99 -6.18 -12.61
C GLU A 416 3.23 -6.07 -11.74
N LEU A 417 3.04 -5.77 -10.46
CA LEU A 417 4.10 -5.71 -9.45
C LEU A 417 4.19 -7.04 -8.70
N PHE A 418 5.38 -7.62 -8.60
CA PHE A 418 5.59 -8.83 -7.82
C PHE A 418 7.05 -9.02 -7.39
N HIS A 419 7.25 -9.91 -6.42
CA HIS A 419 8.58 -10.41 -6.06
C HIS A 419 8.94 -11.62 -6.91
N ASP A 420 9.92 -11.50 -7.80
CA ASP A 420 10.36 -12.61 -8.65
C ASP A 420 11.38 -13.55 -7.96
N GLY A 421 11.66 -13.30 -6.68
CA GLY A 421 12.63 -14.02 -5.88
C GLY A 421 14.10 -13.78 -6.27
N SER A 422 14.38 -12.86 -7.20
CA SER A 422 15.75 -12.54 -7.62
C SER A 422 16.47 -11.61 -6.63
N ASP A 423 15.72 -10.74 -5.95
CA ASP A 423 16.15 -9.93 -4.82
C ASP A 423 14.97 -9.61 -3.86
N GLU A 424 15.20 -8.69 -2.92
CA GLU A 424 14.21 -8.29 -1.91
C GLU A 424 13.30 -7.14 -2.39
N VAL A 425 13.51 -6.63 -3.60
CA VAL A 425 12.78 -5.49 -4.15
C VAL A 425 11.67 -6.00 -5.07
N VAL A 426 10.54 -5.29 -5.10
CA VAL A 426 9.47 -5.60 -6.04
C VAL A 426 9.89 -5.22 -7.45
N ASP A 427 9.73 -6.15 -8.39
CA ASP A 427 9.88 -5.90 -9.81
C ASP A 427 8.51 -5.64 -10.44
N ALA A 428 8.50 -5.00 -11.60
CA ALA A 428 7.30 -4.87 -12.41
C ALA A 428 7.48 -5.63 -13.74
N TYR A 429 6.41 -6.23 -14.24
CA TYR A 429 6.40 -6.82 -15.57
C TYR A 429 5.31 -6.18 -16.40
N GLN A 430 5.67 -5.83 -17.62
CA GLN A 430 4.75 -5.21 -18.56
C GLN A 430 4.69 -6.07 -19.81
N PHE A 431 3.49 -6.50 -20.17
CA PHE A 431 3.26 -7.21 -21.42
C PHE A 431 2.94 -6.18 -22.50
N THR A 432 3.75 -6.15 -23.55
CA THR A 432 3.53 -5.18 -24.61
C THR A 432 2.45 -5.70 -25.55
N ARG A 433 1.39 -4.91 -25.73
CA ARG A 433 0.53 -4.99 -26.91
C ARG A 433 1.39 -4.57 -28.09
N GLY A 434 2.19 -5.49 -28.63
CA GLY A 434 3.12 -5.21 -29.71
C GLY A 434 2.46 -4.36 -30.80
N ASN A 435 3.05 -3.22 -31.13
CA ASN A 435 2.50 -2.26 -32.10
C ASN A 435 2.61 -2.74 -33.57
N THR A 436 2.93 -4.00 -33.83
CA THR A 436 3.22 -4.49 -35.17
C THR A 436 2.28 -5.61 -35.59
N PHE A 437 1.69 -5.43 -36.78
CA PHE A 437 1.00 -6.45 -37.59
C PHE A 437 1.80 -7.77 -37.79
N GLU A 438 3.06 -7.82 -37.34
CA GLU A 438 4.03 -8.89 -37.56
C GLU A 438 4.00 -10.00 -36.49
N GLY A 439 3.29 -9.85 -35.36
CA GLY A 439 3.13 -10.93 -34.38
C GLY A 439 4.31 -11.14 -33.42
N ASN A 440 5.17 -10.14 -33.25
CA ASN A 440 6.19 -10.15 -32.20
C ASN A 440 5.53 -9.76 -30.87
N GLY A 441 5.21 -10.76 -30.04
CA GLY A 441 4.90 -10.55 -28.62
C GLY A 441 6.16 -10.20 -27.84
N GLY A 442 6.01 -9.56 -26.67
CA GLY A 442 7.10 -9.08 -25.83
C GLY A 442 6.65 -9.03 -24.38
N TYR A 443 7.57 -9.23 -23.44
CA TYR A 443 7.39 -8.72 -22.09
C TYR A 443 8.59 -7.84 -21.73
N ILE A 444 8.36 -6.81 -20.94
CA ILE A 444 9.40 -5.96 -20.38
C ILE A 444 9.49 -6.35 -18.93
N LYS A 445 10.66 -6.82 -18.51
CA LYS A 445 10.97 -6.88 -17.08
C LYS A 445 11.42 -5.49 -16.67
N ILE A 446 10.90 -5.00 -15.58
CA ILE A 446 11.21 -3.68 -15.07
C ILE A 446 11.74 -3.90 -13.67
N SER A 447 13.06 -3.71 -13.52
CA SER A 447 13.70 -3.99 -12.25
C SER A 447 13.47 -2.86 -11.27
N GLY A 448 12.98 -3.20 -10.09
CA GLY A 448 12.89 -2.32 -8.95
C GLY A 448 14.28 -1.98 -8.42
N VAL A 449 14.51 -0.70 -8.11
CA VAL A 449 15.76 -0.24 -7.51
C VAL A 449 15.43 0.76 -6.41
N LEU A 450 15.88 0.42 -5.20
CA LEU A 450 15.76 1.31 -4.06
C LEU A 450 16.74 2.47 -4.17
N SER A 451 16.24 3.67 -3.88
CA SER A 451 16.99 4.90 -3.85
C SER A 451 16.77 5.60 -2.50
N GLU A 452 17.86 5.99 -1.84
CA GLU A 452 17.80 6.87 -0.68
C GLU A 452 17.44 8.27 -1.17
N VAL A 453 16.18 8.65 -0.96
CA VAL A 453 15.71 10.00 -1.27
C VAL A 453 15.13 10.58 0.00
N ARG A 454 15.85 11.56 0.56
CA ARG A 454 15.28 12.45 1.57
C ARG A 454 14.33 13.40 0.86
N THR A 455 13.03 13.27 1.12
CA THR A 455 12.02 14.07 0.41
C THR A 455 11.46 15.12 1.34
N ASP A 456 12.04 16.32 1.26
CA ASP A 456 11.50 17.47 1.97
C ASP A 456 10.05 17.72 1.54
N ARG A 457 9.19 18.03 2.50
CA ARG A 457 7.77 18.30 2.29
C ARG A 457 7.46 19.75 2.57
N VAL A 458 6.57 20.30 1.75
CA VAL A 458 6.08 21.67 1.91
C VAL A 458 4.57 21.63 1.77
N GLY A 459 3.86 22.11 2.79
CA GLY A 459 2.41 22.27 2.76
C GLY A 459 1.96 23.44 1.88
N THR A 460 0.74 23.87 2.09
CA THR A 460 0.01 24.89 1.36
C THR A 460 -0.30 26.07 2.27
N ASN A 461 -1.22 26.95 1.88
CA ASN A 461 -1.68 28.02 2.77
C ASN A 461 -3.00 27.67 3.49
N GLY A 462 -3.42 26.40 3.44
CA GLY A 462 -4.58 25.87 4.14
C GLY A 462 -4.18 24.72 5.05
N ASP A 463 -5.15 24.20 5.81
CA ASP A 463 -4.93 23.09 6.75
C ASP A 463 -4.47 21.82 6.01
N ASP A 464 -3.26 21.35 6.32
CA ASP A 464 -2.65 20.18 5.69
C ASP A 464 -2.44 19.00 6.66
N LEU A 465 -2.39 17.78 6.10
CA LEU A 465 -1.79 16.62 6.75
C LEU A 465 -0.47 16.32 6.05
N LEU A 466 0.65 16.52 6.75
CA LEU A 466 2.00 16.32 6.23
C LEU A 466 2.65 15.15 6.95
N VAL A 467 3.02 14.12 6.20
CA VAL A 467 3.48 12.85 6.76
C VAL A 467 4.86 12.53 6.23
N GLY A 468 5.89 12.52 7.08
CA GLY A 468 7.24 12.09 6.75
C GLY A 468 7.31 10.62 6.34
N PHE A 469 8.31 10.30 5.50
CA PHE A 469 8.56 8.93 5.03
C PHE A 469 9.33 8.09 6.07
N GLY A 470 9.67 8.66 7.22
CA GLY A 470 10.64 8.04 8.10
C GLY A 470 12.07 7.99 7.52
N ASP A 471 12.37 8.90 6.59
CA ASP A 471 13.68 9.18 5.99
C ASP A 471 14.42 10.31 6.73
N GLY A 472 13.81 10.83 7.80
CA GLY A 472 14.27 12.01 8.53
C GLY A 472 14.23 13.28 7.69
N ALA A 473 13.27 13.45 6.78
CA ALA A 473 13.13 14.64 5.93
C ALA A 473 12.82 15.94 6.69
N SER A 474 12.96 17.07 6.01
CA SER A 474 12.50 18.36 6.52
C SER A 474 11.04 18.59 6.09
N ILE A 475 10.18 19.02 7.00
CA ILE A 475 8.75 19.28 6.74
C ILE A 475 8.48 20.76 7.01
N THR A 476 7.92 21.46 6.03
CA THR A 476 7.60 22.89 6.11
C THR A 476 6.09 23.09 5.97
N PRO A 477 5.33 23.25 7.07
CA PRO A 477 3.87 23.28 7.02
C PRO A 477 3.26 24.44 6.23
N LEU A 478 3.86 25.64 6.36
CA LEU A 478 3.38 26.91 5.81
C LEU A 478 2.24 27.54 6.64
N GLU A 479 1.11 27.94 6.03
CA GLU A 479 0.00 28.61 6.74
C GLU A 479 -1.16 27.61 6.85
N GLY A 480 -1.85 27.55 7.99
CA GLY A 480 -2.96 26.61 8.18
C GLY A 480 -2.88 25.91 9.52
N ASN A 481 -3.96 25.25 9.94
CA ASN A 481 -3.91 24.36 11.09
C ASN A 481 -3.40 22.98 10.63
N ASP A 482 -2.10 22.81 10.63
CA ASP A 482 -1.50 21.62 10.03
C ASP A 482 -1.32 20.49 11.03
N LYS A 483 -1.43 19.25 10.55
CA LYS A 483 -1.04 18.04 11.26
C LYS A 483 0.20 17.47 10.63
N VAL A 484 1.28 17.39 11.39
CA VAL A 484 2.58 16.87 10.96
C VAL A 484 2.90 15.57 11.69
N VAL A 485 3.26 14.55 10.93
CA VAL A 485 3.72 13.25 11.43
C VAL A 485 5.12 13.01 10.89
N GLY A 486 6.17 13.01 11.72
CA GLY A 486 7.55 12.80 11.21
C GLY A 486 7.86 11.33 10.85
N ALA A 487 7.29 10.40 11.62
CA ALA A 487 7.55 8.96 11.57
C ALA A 487 8.92 8.58 12.17
N ALA A 488 9.69 7.70 11.51
CA ALA A 488 10.97 7.20 12.02
C ALA A 488 12.17 8.05 11.56
N GLY A 489 13.22 8.13 12.36
CA GLY A 489 14.44 8.86 11.98
C GLY A 489 14.51 10.26 12.58
N LEU A 490 15.21 11.18 11.91
CA LEU A 490 15.44 12.54 12.41
C LEU A 490 14.56 13.54 11.67
N ASP A 491 13.35 13.77 12.17
CA ASP A 491 12.39 14.64 11.49
C ASP A 491 12.49 16.09 11.98
N ILE A 492 12.58 17.00 11.00
CA ILE A 492 12.80 18.43 11.25
C ILE A 492 11.61 19.21 10.71
N VAL A 493 10.83 19.83 11.59
CA VAL A 493 9.75 20.73 11.19
C VAL A 493 10.25 22.16 11.14
N ILE A 494 10.13 22.82 9.98
CA ILE A 494 10.67 24.17 9.74
C ILE A 494 9.52 25.17 9.67
N PHE A 495 9.53 26.15 10.57
CA PHE A 495 8.65 27.30 10.57
C PHE A 495 9.40 28.57 10.13
N LYS A 496 8.76 29.40 9.30
CA LYS A 496 9.35 30.65 8.79
C LYS A 496 9.34 31.78 9.83
N GLN A 497 8.49 31.66 10.83
CA GLN A 497 8.28 32.58 11.93
C GLN A 497 9.40 32.43 12.98
N SER A 498 9.50 33.38 13.92
CA SER A 498 10.44 33.27 15.04
C SER A 498 9.85 32.45 16.19
N LYS A 499 10.69 31.83 17.02
CA LYS A 499 10.25 31.11 18.22
C LYS A 499 9.54 32.03 19.22
N ASP A 500 9.88 33.32 19.23
CA ASP A 500 9.26 34.32 20.11
C ASP A 500 7.82 34.67 19.68
N GLU A 501 7.46 34.40 18.42
CA GLU A 501 6.10 34.51 17.89
C GLU A 501 5.26 33.25 18.15
N SER A 502 5.89 32.16 18.60
CA SER A 502 5.22 30.87 18.80
C SER A 502 4.92 30.54 20.25
N ILE A 503 3.79 29.88 20.46
CA ILE A 503 3.52 29.12 21.69
C ILE A 503 3.77 27.66 21.37
N VAL A 504 4.75 27.05 22.05
CA VAL A 504 5.02 25.61 21.91
C VAL A 504 4.46 24.91 23.13
N GLN A 505 3.61 23.90 22.92
CA GLN A 505 3.09 23.03 23.96
C GLN A 505 3.62 21.62 23.74
N ILE A 506 4.14 21.00 24.79
CA ILE A 506 4.57 19.60 24.80
C ILE A 506 3.76 18.91 25.90
N GLY A 507 2.99 17.87 25.53
CA GLY A 507 2.17 17.12 26.48
C GLY A 507 3.02 16.36 27.49
N ASP A 508 2.42 15.98 28.63
CA ASP A 508 3.09 15.36 29.80
C ASP A 508 3.88 14.07 29.51
N ASN A 509 3.66 13.46 28.34
CA ASN A 509 4.32 12.24 27.85
C ASN A 509 5.12 12.45 26.55
N GLY A 510 5.25 13.70 26.07
CA GLY A 510 5.93 14.03 24.82
C GLY A 510 5.22 13.57 23.53
N SER A 511 4.04 12.92 23.63
CA SER A 511 3.34 12.34 22.48
C SER A 511 2.55 13.37 21.68
N PHE A 512 2.12 14.45 22.34
CA PHE A 512 1.44 15.57 21.71
C PHE A 512 2.34 16.79 21.74
N LYS A 513 2.56 17.40 20.57
CA LYS A 513 3.30 18.65 20.45
C LYS A 513 2.46 19.60 19.60
N SER A 514 2.34 20.85 20.01
CA SER A 514 1.73 21.87 19.16
C SER A 514 2.57 23.14 19.09
N VAL A 515 2.51 23.79 17.94
CA VAL A 515 3.15 25.08 17.68
C VAL A 515 2.07 26.03 17.18
N GLU A 516 1.80 27.06 17.97
CA GLU A 516 0.76 28.03 17.67
C GLU A 516 1.35 29.36 17.21
N PHE A 517 0.79 29.94 16.15
CA PHE A 517 1.08 31.29 15.67
C PHE A 517 -0.21 32.12 15.62
N GLY A 518 -0.53 32.79 16.73
CA GLY A 518 -1.77 33.56 16.84
C GLY A 518 -3.00 32.65 16.91
N SER A 519 -3.73 32.48 15.80
CA SER A 519 -4.89 31.56 15.70
C SER A 519 -4.57 30.26 14.96
N GLU A 520 -3.40 30.19 14.34
CA GLU A 520 -2.89 29.01 13.64
C GLU A 520 -2.39 27.99 14.66
N ILE A 521 -2.81 26.72 14.53
CA ILE A 521 -2.42 25.63 15.44
C ILE A 521 -1.87 24.47 14.60
N ASN A 522 -0.56 24.25 14.71
CA ASN A 522 0.11 23.10 14.12
C ASN A 522 0.25 21.99 15.16
N THR A 523 -0.18 20.76 14.85
CA THR A 523 -0.03 19.58 15.70
C THR A 523 1.07 18.69 15.15
N LEU A 524 2.08 18.37 15.96
CA LEU A 524 3.24 17.59 15.57
C LEU A 524 3.28 16.27 16.36
N THR A 525 3.56 15.16 15.68
CA THR A 525 3.73 13.82 16.26
C THR A 525 4.97 13.17 15.67
N SER A 526 5.74 12.45 16.48
CA SER A 526 7.00 11.80 16.07
C SER A 526 7.96 12.77 15.36
N VAL A 527 8.26 13.89 16.01
CA VAL A 527 9.16 14.94 15.49
C VAL A 527 10.29 15.19 16.49
N GLU A 528 11.53 15.14 16.03
CA GLU A 528 12.74 15.27 16.83
C GLU A 528 13.19 16.73 16.93
N ARG A 529 12.96 17.54 15.90
CA ARG A 529 13.43 18.93 15.81
C ARG A 529 12.34 19.88 15.32
N ILE A 530 12.31 21.08 15.88
CA ILE A 530 11.58 22.22 15.34
C ILE A 530 12.59 23.32 15.05
N GLU A 531 12.65 23.82 13.82
CA GLU A 531 13.47 24.96 13.44
C GLU A 531 12.60 26.18 13.18
N PHE A 532 12.86 27.25 13.94
CA PHE A 532 12.31 28.58 13.69
C PHE A 532 13.36 29.42 12.97
N SER A 533 12.96 30.60 12.48
CA SER A 533 13.87 31.52 11.79
C SER A 533 15.04 32.05 12.64
N ASP A 534 14.95 31.98 13.97
CA ASP A 534 15.91 32.55 14.92
C ASP A 534 16.61 31.50 15.81
N LYS A 535 15.97 30.36 16.10
CA LYS A 535 16.51 29.27 16.92
C LYS A 535 15.80 27.95 16.63
N GLY A 536 16.40 26.85 17.04
CA GLY A 536 15.79 25.52 16.98
C GLY A 536 15.47 24.96 18.36
N LEU A 537 14.60 23.94 18.39
CA LEU A 537 14.20 23.20 19.56
C LEU A 537 14.36 21.70 19.30
N ALA A 538 15.13 21.01 20.14
CA ALA A 538 15.29 19.57 20.07
C ALA A 538 14.42 18.87 21.12
N LEU A 539 13.72 17.82 20.73
CA LEU A 539 12.60 17.23 21.47
C LEU A 539 12.83 15.77 21.88
N ASP A 540 13.82 15.09 21.31
CA ASP A 540 14.17 13.69 21.55
C ASP A 540 15.02 13.53 22.82
N LEU A 541 14.42 13.77 23.98
CA LEU A 541 15.09 13.64 25.29
C LEU A 541 15.50 12.19 25.62
N ASN A 542 14.90 11.20 24.95
CA ASN A 542 15.34 9.80 24.99
C ASN A 542 16.41 9.47 23.92
N GLY A 543 16.74 10.43 23.04
CA GLY A 543 17.67 10.30 21.93
C GLY A 543 18.84 11.28 22.00
N ASN A 544 19.13 11.94 20.89
CA ASN A 544 20.34 12.76 20.70
C ASN A 544 20.30 14.06 21.51
N ALA A 545 19.13 14.69 21.69
CA ALA A 545 19.01 15.87 22.56
C ALA A 545 19.30 15.54 24.02
N GLY A 546 18.71 14.47 24.56
CA GLY A 546 18.97 14.05 25.94
C GLY A 546 20.44 13.69 26.18
N THR A 547 21.04 12.96 25.24
CA THR A 547 22.47 12.64 25.27
C THR A 547 23.33 13.90 25.28
N THR A 548 22.99 14.87 24.44
CA THR A 548 23.66 16.17 24.39
C THR A 548 23.54 16.93 25.70
N ALA A 549 22.34 16.98 26.29
CA ALA A 549 22.10 17.64 27.57
C ALA A 549 22.95 17.03 28.69
N LYS A 550 23.00 15.70 28.78
CA LYS A 550 23.78 14.99 29.80
C LYS A 550 25.27 15.27 29.68
N ILE A 551 25.81 15.19 28.47
CA ILE A 551 27.23 15.47 28.22
C ILE A 551 27.53 16.92 28.56
N LEU A 552 26.78 17.89 28.04
CA LEU A 552 27.04 19.29 28.36
C LEU A 552 26.86 19.60 29.85
N GLY A 553 25.87 18.97 30.50
CA GLY A 553 25.67 19.02 31.94
C GLY A 553 26.89 18.54 32.74
N ALA A 554 27.47 17.41 32.34
CA ALA A 554 28.64 16.85 33.02
C ALA A 554 29.84 17.80 32.96
N PHE A 555 30.07 18.43 31.81
CA PHE A 555 31.26 19.24 31.56
C PHE A 555 31.11 20.70 31.95
N PHE A 556 29.89 21.25 31.94
CA PHE A 556 29.64 22.67 32.18
C PHE A 556 28.69 22.95 33.35
N GLY A 557 28.17 21.90 34.01
CA GLY A 557 27.17 22.01 35.06
C GLY A 557 25.77 22.27 34.51
N ALA A 558 24.83 22.66 35.38
CA ALA A 558 23.42 22.87 35.04
C ALA A 558 23.21 23.76 33.78
N SER A 559 23.99 24.83 33.64
CA SER A 559 23.89 25.75 32.49
C SER A 559 24.46 25.19 31.18
N GLY A 560 25.05 23.99 31.19
CA GLY A 560 25.55 23.34 29.99
C GLY A 560 24.46 23.09 28.95
N ALA A 561 23.25 22.70 29.39
CA ALA A 561 22.10 22.51 28.51
C ALA A 561 21.51 23.83 27.97
N GLU A 562 21.84 24.98 28.58
CA GLU A 562 21.41 26.31 28.15
C GLU A 562 22.37 26.93 27.10
N ARG A 563 23.51 26.29 26.84
CA ARG A 563 24.51 26.73 25.87
C ARG A 563 24.10 26.32 24.47
N ALA A 564 23.13 27.03 23.90
CA ALA A 564 22.54 26.74 22.59
C ALA A 564 23.57 26.53 21.46
N ASP A 565 24.72 27.23 21.51
CA ASP A 565 25.85 27.05 20.61
C ASP A 565 26.50 25.66 20.71
N LEU A 566 26.67 25.18 21.95
CA LEU A 566 27.22 23.86 22.24
C LEU A 566 26.18 22.75 22.06
N VAL A 567 24.89 23.04 22.31
CA VAL A 567 23.79 22.12 22.01
C VAL A 567 23.76 21.85 20.52
N LYS A 568 23.79 22.87 19.65
CA LYS A 568 23.85 22.66 18.20
C LYS A 568 25.06 21.84 17.78
N ALA A 569 26.23 22.09 18.38
CA ALA A 569 27.44 21.32 18.11
C ALA A 569 27.28 19.84 18.50
N GLY A 570 26.70 19.55 19.67
CA GLY A 570 26.44 18.19 20.14
C GLY A 570 25.41 17.45 19.29
N LEU A 571 24.30 18.11 18.96
CA LEU A 571 23.28 17.59 18.05
C LEU A 571 23.87 17.26 16.68
N ASN A 572 24.61 18.20 16.06
CA ASN A 572 25.25 17.96 14.76
C ASN A 572 26.21 16.76 14.77
N LEU A 573 26.90 16.50 15.90
CA LEU A 573 27.77 15.32 16.02
C LEU A 573 26.94 14.03 16.06
N LEU A 574 25.95 13.95 16.94
CA LEU A 574 25.15 12.75 17.15
C LEU A 574 24.21 12.46 15.98
N ASP A 575 23.54 13.49 15.46
CA ASP A 575 22.69 13.42 14.27
C ASP A 575 23.51 13.04 13.02
N GLY A 576 24.81 13.38 13.00
CA GLY A 576 25.77 12.93 11.98
C GLY A 576 26.35 11.52 12.19
N GLY A 577 25.87 10.77 13.18
CA GLY A 577 26.29 9.38 13.45
C GLY A 577 27.49 9.21 14.39
N THR A 578 27.92 10.27 15.09
CA THR A 578 28.96 10.14 16.14
C THR A 578 28.44 9.31 17.31
N THR A 579 29.24 8.38 17.82
CA THR A 579 28.85 7.59 18.99
C THR A 579 28.87 8.44 20.27
N TYR A 580 28.15 7.99 21.29
CA TYR A 580 28.16 8.58 22.63
C TYR A 580 29.59 8.79 23.17
N GLU A 581 30.42 7.75 23.08
CA GLU A 581 31.82 7.80 23.50
C GLU A 581 32.66 8.77 22.65
N GLY A 582 32.39 8.84 21.35
CA GLY A 582 33.06 9.77 20.45
C GLY A 582 32.78 11.22 20.82
N PHE A 583 31.52 11.55 21.12
CA PHE A 583 31.16 12.90 21.58
C PHE A 583 31.75 13.19 22.97
N LEU A 584 31.68 12.26 23.92
CA LEU A 584 32.32 12.43 25.23
C LEU A 584 33.84 12.65 25.12
N GLN A 585 34.51 11.93 24.22
CA GLN A 585 35.93 12.13 23.97
C GLN A 585 36.20 13.51 23.37
N ALA A 586 35.38 13.97 22.42
CA ALA A 586 35.48 15.32 21.88
C ALA A 586 35.29 16.39 22.96
N ALA A 587 34.36 16.19 23.90
CA ALA A 587 34.16 17.08 25.05
C ALA A 587 35.36 17.07 26.01
N LEU A 588 35.94 15.90 26.31
CA LEU A 588 37.17 15.79 27.11
C LEU A 588 38.32 16.57 26.48
N ASP A 589 38.56 16.35 25.19
CA ASP A 589 39.65 17.01 24.47
C ASP A 589 39.43 18.52 24.39
N ALA A 590 38.19 18.98 24.22
CA ALA A 590 37.84 20.40 24.15
C ALA A 590 38.00 21.12 25.49
N VAL A 591 37.62 20.48 26.61
CA VAL A 591 37.64 21.11 27.94
C VAL A 591 39.01 21.00 28.60
N PHE A 592 39.68 19.86 28.46
CA PHE A 592 40.90 19.56 29.20
C PHE A 592 42.17 19.49 28.34
N GLY A 593 42.03 19.36 27.02
CA GLY A 593 43.16 19.13 26.13
C GLY A 593 43.80 17.74 26.31
N PRO A 594 45.00 17.52 25.76
CA PRO A 594 45.62 16.21 25.77
C PRO A 594 46.15 15.83 27.17
N ASN A 595 45.81 14.62 27.62
CA ASN A 595 46.32 13.97 28.84
C ASN A 595 46.06 14.76 30.15
N PRO A 596 44.80 15.07 30.51
CA PRO A 596 44.51 15.64 31.82
C PRO A 596 44.94 14.72 32.96
N SER A 597 45.38 15.30 34.07
CA SER A 597 45.60 14.55 35.29
C SER A 597 44.29 14.09 35.92
N GLY A 598 44.33 12.97 36.63
CA GLY A 598 43.19 12.47 37.38
C GLY A 598 42.68 13.47 38.42
N ALA A 599 43.59 14.26 39.01
CA ALA A 599 43.21 15.32 39.94
C ALA A 599 42.41 16.44 39.28
N GLU A 600 42.78 16.86 38.07
CA GLU A 600 42.04 17.87 37.29
C GLU A 600 40.63 17.39 36.95
N LEU A 601 40.51 16.17 36.44
CA LEU A 601 39.22 15.57 36.06
C LEU A 601 38.28 15.43 37.26
N VAL A 602 38.77 14.86 38.36
CA VAL A 602 37.96 14.62 39.56
C VAL A 602 37.50 15.93 40.17
N ASN A 603 38.39 16.92 40.25
CA ASN A 603 38.03 18.22 40.81
C ASN A 603 37.00 18.95 39.94
N HIS A 604 37.14 18.88 38.61
CA HIS A 604 36.20 19.49 37.66
C HIS A 604 34.81 18.86 37.75
N PHE A 605 34.73 17.53 37.55
CA PHE A 605 33.44 16.84 37.55
C PHE A 605 32.73 16.87 38.90
N TYR A 606 33.46 16.83 40.02
CA TYR A 606 32.84 17.02 41.32
C TYR A 606 32.25 18.43 41.46
N SER A 607 32.94 19.45 40.94
CA SER A 607 32.46 20.82 40.96
C SER A 607 31.25 21.04 40.07
N THR A 608 31.18 20.44 38.88
CA THR A 608 30.00 20.54 38.01
C THR A 608 28.79 19.81 38.59
N LEU A 609 28.99 18.65 39.24
CA LEU A 609 27.91 17.89 39.88
C LEU A 609 27.39 18.52 41.17
N THR A 610 28.26 19.13 42.00
CA THR A 610 27.89 19.53 43.37
C THR A 610 27.94 21.04 43.62
N GLY A 611 28.55 21.81 42.71
CA GLY A 611 28.86 23.22 42.93
C GLY A 611 29.92 23.48 44.01
N GLN A 612 30.59 22.44 44.52
CA GLN A 612 31.59 22.53 45.58
C GLN A 612 32.98 22.09 45.09
N VAL A 613 34.02 22.49 45.82
CA VAL A 613 35.39 21.99 45.59
C VAL A 613 35.48 20.54 46.07
N ALA A 614 36.12 19.67 45.28
CA ALA A 614 36.27 18.27 45.66
C ALA A 614 37.08 18.10 46.96
N PRO A 615 36.61 17.28 47.92
CA PRO A 615 37.41 16.93 49.09
C PRO A 615 38.75 16.31 48.68
N GLN A 616 39.83 16.73 49.33
CA GLN A 616 41.19 16.26 49.01
C GLN A 616 41.31 14.73 49.02
N SER A 617 40.63 14.05 49.94
CA SER A 617 40.61 12.59 50.01
C SER A 617 39.97 11.92 48.79
N LEU A 618 38.98 12.58 48.17
CA LEU A 618 38.30 12.09 46.98
C LEU A 618 39.17 12.30 45.73
N ILE A 619 39.85 13.45 45.64
CA ILE A 619 40.88 13.72 44.63
C ILE A 619 42.00 12.67 44.70
N GLU A 620 42.54 12.41 45.90
CA GLU A 620 43.62 11.44 46.08
C GLU A 620 43.19 10.02 45.71
N GLN A 621 41.96 9.63 46.09
CA GLN A 621 41.42 8.31 45.80
C GLN A 621 41.18 8.10 44.31
N TYR A 622 40.35 8.95 43.68
CA TYR A 622 39.95 8.74 42.28
C TYR A 622 40.98 9.28 41.28
N GLY A 623 41.70 10.35 41.61
CA GLY A 623 42.76 10.88 40.75
C GLY A 623 43.88 9.87 40.55
N SER A 624 44.31 9.17 41.61
CA SER A 624 45.32 8.12 41.49
C SER A 624 44.87 6.95 40.62
N LEU A 625 43.57 6.59 40.62
CA LEU A 625 43.02 5.53 39.77
C LEU A 625 43.01 5.92 38.29
N ILE A 626 42.89 7.21 37.99
CA ILE A 626 42.95 7.71 36.61
C ILE A 626 44.41 7.80 36.15
N ASP A 627 45.28 8.37 36.98
CA ASP A 627 46.71 8.56 36.67
C ASP A 627 47.44 7.22 36.48
N ASN A 628 47.00 6.16 37.16
CA ASN A 628 47.57 4.81 37.00
C ASN A 628 46.86 3.96 35.93
N GLY A 629 45.84 4.51 35.24
CA GLY A 629 45.11 3.85 34.16
C GLY A 629 44.07 2.82 34.59
N SER A 630 43.76 2.70 35.89
CA SER A 630 42.69 1.80 36.38
C SER A 630 41.29 2.28 35.97
N ILE A 631 41.10 3.59 35.79
CA ILE A 631 39.88 4.21 35.25
C ILE A 631 40.31 5.14 34.12
N SER A 632 39.69 5.06 32.95
CA SER A 632 39.96 6.01 31.87
C SER A 632 39.22 7.34 32.09
N PRO A 633 39.74 8.48 31.62
CA PRO A 633 39.01 9.75 31.61
C PRO A 633 37.62 9.64 30.96
N LEU A 634 37.52 8.88 29.88
CA LEU A 634 36.27 8.58 29.20
C LEU A 634 35.27 7.84 30.09
N ALA A 635 35.71 6.79 30.79
CA ALA A 635 34.85 6.03 31.71
C ALA A 635 34.37 6.88 32.90
N LEU A 636 35.19 7.83 33.37
CA LEU A 636 34.74 8.80 34.37
C LEU A 636 33.72 9.78 33.78
N GLY A 637 33.98 10.34 32.60
CA GLY A 637 33.07 11.25 31.92
C GLY A 637 31.68 10.64 31.68
N MET A 638 31.64 9.38 31.22
CA MET A 638 30.39 8.60 31.08
C MET A 638 29.64 8.47 32.40
N GLN A 639 30.34 8.11 33.48
CA GLN A 639 29.73 7.96 34.80
C GLN A 639 29.15 9.28 35.32
N VAL A 640 29.82 10.40 35.05
CA VAL A 640 29.36 11.73 35.45
C VAL A 640 28.14 12.16 34.64
N ALA A 641 28.17 11.95 33.32
CA ALA A 641 27.05 12.27 32.43
C ALA A 641 25.76 11.51 32.77
N GLU A 642 25.87 10.23 33.12
CA GLU A 642 24.74 9.39 33.54
C GLU A 642 24.44 9.48 35.05
N HIS A 643 25.17 10.30 35.81
CA HIS A 643 24.96 10.39 37.25
C HIS A 643 23.63 11.08 37.56
N GLU A 644 22.87 10.55 38.52
CA GLU A 644 21.57 11.10 38.95
C GLU A 644 21.64 12.60 39.29
N LEU A 645 22.69 13.05 39.97
CA LEU A 645 22.91 14.48 40.24
C LEU A 645 23.04 15.32 38.97
N ASN A 646 23.68 14.80 37.91
CA ASN A 646 23.77 15.51 36.64
C ASN A 646 22.39 15.67 36.00
N ILE A 647 21.65 14.55 35.91
CA ILE A 647 20.30 14.49 35.36
C ILE A 647 19.36 15.45 36.09
N GLN A 648 19.46 15.54 37.42
CA GLN A 648 18.71 16.49 38.24
C GLN A 648 19.16 17.93 38.04
N ASN A 649 20.49 18.18 37.96
CA ASN A 649 21.02 19.54 37.81
C ASN A 649 20.63 20.18 36.47
N ILE A 650 20.60 19.41 35.39
CA ILE A 650 20.15 19.88 34.07
C ILE A 650 18.62 19.88 33.92
N ASP A 651 17.90 19.44 34.96
CA ASP A 651 16.45 19.26 34.95
C ASP A 651 15.95 18.49 33.71
N LEU A 652 16.52 17.31 33.44
CA LEU A 652 16.19 16.53 32.24
C LEU A 652 14.69 16.24 32.11
N ILE A 653 14.00 16.11 33.25
CA ILE A 653 12.54 15.94 33.31
C ILE A 653 11.83 17.23 32.88
N GLY A 654 12.26 18.40 33.39
CA GLY A 654 11.74 19.69 32.94
C GLY A 654 11.99 19.93 31.44
N LEU A 655 13.16 19.54 30.93
CA LEU A 655 13.49 19.63 29.50
C LEU A 655 12.59 18.77 28.62
N ALA A 656 11.97 17.70 29.14
CA ALA A 656 10.98 16.93 28.39
C ALA A 656 9.70 17.72 28.11
N ALA A 657 9.37 18.73 28.92
CA ALA A 657 8.21 19.59 28.75
C ALA A 657 8.52 20.86 27.93
N THR A 658 9.79 21.23 27.77
CA THR A 658 10.20 22.45 27.06
C THR A 658 10.99 22.21 25.78
N GLY A 659 11.61 21.03 25.62
CA GLY A 659 12.69 20.80 24.65
C GLY A 659 14.00 21.50 25.04
N ILE A 660 15.02 21.37 24.18
CA ILE A 660 16.35 21.98 24.35
C ILE A 660 16.63 22.93 23.19
N GLU A 661 16.88 24.22 23.50
CA GLU A 661 17.15 25.23 22.47
C GLU A 661 18.56 25.08 21.86
N TYR A 662 18.67 25.37 20.56
CA TYR A 662 19.94 25.40 19.83
C TYR A 662 19.98 26.54 18.80
N ILE A 663 21.18 27.05 18.47
CA ILE A 663 21.39 28.14 17.50
C ILE A 663 22.56 27.88 16.55
#